data_AF-A0A8K0UX54-F1
#
_entry.id   AF-A0A8K0UX54-F1
#
_cell.length_a   1.000
_cell.length_b   1.000
_cell.length_c   1.000
_cell.angle_alpha   90.00
_cell.angle_beta   90.00
_cell.angle_gamma   90.00
#
_symmetry.space_group_name_H-M   'P 1'
#
loop_
_entity.id
_entity.type
_entity.pdbx_description
1 polymer ?
#
loop_
_entity_poly.entity_id
_entity_poly.type
_entity_poly.pdbx_seq_one_letter_code
_entity_poly.pdbx_strand_id
1 'polypeptide(L)'
;MFICRQHFLRLHKPKHISITLSNGLRYRQHAARQVLSSYSEGLREEEMRVSSTAEGTVEEKATPGPVMEDTFQDSITGHMLNWNSQTLRSLRQLRKKDKTVLAGVPITHLLRLIRTAEQPQLANTLSWLVPDVVRLYSGDDRSIILSALLAASQVHPFFPKDRLATLVKALQESARQVDIPFATTVSIANTIISAPAVSKPDTYLITTFTPLLLEYASQPTDVLTNISPHPVAILLRFIQRLTTVGEHQKALNLLKVLLTKGFIPSNATASVDPTAAGFEHIVTAMAINTALSRGWLSQALALLTEHCDRGGTLQSDLFYVALRLAVGFIQTLERGDLERASGLIIRLLNEPKSQDNRMACVMLDRTLRLFYHQARTARQGPLMVTVYQHTRSPENRVHYSYHPPQGGTLLWFFRYTVAGHRNVQVARLLAEHIAEDEGIVIPYHDKAALVTSFALAGFSLPARRLWERYAGQSEVAGNATTMLRLVSLFANLSRRLSSKFSTKCRPVPRSFFDRKAAVRTLGDGINVFAGTLGLPRLAHGQNGLKMHEGAIASNVTSSALRCADRATEDQVRDLRGFAYRVIEAFKECHPHTHIHHHLNALARAYMILEDYHAGLKILMTVIRHHTPDIRDANVALSAISAQSAAHGATMLGRMSEAGLKPSAVSFGTVIHHAVAQRDARLVTMLLTRAREEKIGLSFETIGTVLRHYSTQDDSKNALRAVRDLVDPLLQTNSIPTPRMGMDCVTVALRARDPVTAFEFWKMLVKDRVDWDGVEQARLRRRIAYGIRRHCDQPLLGDGMVAELGGEGIGRLKGPRGDDQREFFERGSHAGGGGEG
;
A
#
# COMPACT_ATOMS: atom_id res chain seq x y z
N MET A 1 -3.00 -38.33 11.63
CA MET A 1 -1.89 -37.46 11.18
C MET A 1 -2.22 -35.96 11.08
N PHE A 2 -3.43 -35.54 10.64
CA PHE A 2 -3.89 -34.14 10.83
C PHE A 2 -4.34 -33.84 12.28
N ILE A 3 -4.55 -34.88 13.11
CA ILE A 3 -4.98 -34.82 14.53
C ILE A 3 -3.82 -34.57 15.51
N CYS A 4 -2.58 -34.97 15.20
CA CYS A 4 -1.39 -34.59 16.00
C CYS A 4 -1.10 -33.08 15.94
N ARG A 5 -1.73 -32.38 14.99
CA ARG A 5 -1.67 -30.92 14.81
C ARG A 5 -2.53 -30.14 15.83
N GLN A 6 -3.44 -30.78 16.57
CA GLN A 6 -4.28 -30.10 17.55
C GLN A 6 -3.81 -30.27 19.00
N HIS A 7 -3.09 -31.36 19.32
CA HIS A 7 -2.66 -31.62 20.71
C HIS A 7 -1.40 -30.85 21.15
N PHE A 8 -0.50 -30.48 20.22
CA PHE A 8 0.69 -29.70 20.57
C PHE A 8 0.39 -28.20 20.77
N LEU A 9 -0.74 -27.70 20.26
CA LEU A 9 -1.15 -26.30 20.39
C LEU A 9 -1.83 -25.96 21.74
N ARG A 10 -1.90 -26.90 22.71
CA ARG A 10 -2.66 -26.72 23.96
C ARG A 10 -1.86 -26.68 25.27
N LEU A 11 -0.54 -26.89 25.30
CA LEU A 11 0.17 -27.00 26.59
C LEU A 11 0.91 -25.76 27.12
N HIS A 12 0.99 -24.64 26.40
CA HIS A 12 1.39 -23.37 27.03
C HIS A 12 0.67 -22.16 26.42
N LYS A 13 -0.25 -21.57 27.20
CA LYS A 13 -0.81 -20.23 26.94
C LYS A 13 0.27 -19.17 27.24
N PRO A 14 0.50 -18.15 26.40
CA PRO A 14 1.13 -16.92 26.84
C PRO A 14 0.03 -15.97 27.32
N LYS A 15 -0.21 -15.93 28.63
CA LYS A 15 -0.72 -14.70 29.25
C LYS A 15 0.49 -13.82 29.53
N HIS A 16 0.47 -12.58 29.04
CA HIS A 16 1.48 -11.52 29.23
C HIS A 16 2.80 -11.65 28.44
N ILE A 17 2.77 -11.36 27.14
CA ILE A 17 3.95 -10.84 26.42
C ILE A 17 3.51 -9.66 25.56
N SER A 18 3.29 -8.52 26.21
CA SER A 18 3.09 -7.22 25.54
C SER A 18 3.72 -6.12 26.40
N ILE A 19 4.91 -6.37 26.96
CA ILE A 19 5.71 -5.37 27.69
C ILE A 19 7.20 -5.71 27.56
N THR A 20 7.79 -5.66 26.37
CA THR A 20 9.22 -6.03 26.17
C THR A 20 10.13 -4.87 25.76
N LEU A 21 9.61 -3.79 25.14
CA LEU A 21 10.46 -2.65 24.76
C LEU A 21 10.62 -1.60 25.86
N SER A 22 9.57 -1.24 26.60
CA SER A 22 9.67 -0.28 27.72
C SER A 22 10.37 -0.85 28.95
N ASN A 23 10.27 -2.17 29.17
CA ASN A 23 10.90 -2.86 30.29
C ASN A 23 12.41 -3.04 30.08
N GLY A 24 12.87 -3.18 28.83
CA GLY A 24 14.31 -3.26 28.53
C GLY A 24 15.07 -2.00 28.95
N LEU A 25 14.49 -0.81 28.71
CA LEU A 25 15.11 0.45 29.12
C LEU A 25 15.10 0.63 30.66
N ARG A 26 13.98 0.30 31.32
CA ARG A 26 13.86 0.39 32.79
C ARG A 26 14.78 -0.60 33.51
N TYR A 27 14.93 -1.82 32.98
CA TYR A 27 15.83 -2.82 33.53
C TYR A 27 17.31 -2.42 33.35
N ARG A 28 17.69 -1.84 32.20
CA ARG A 28 19.03 -1.28 31.98
C ARG A 28 19.37 -0.18 33.00
N GLN A 29 18.43 0.72 33.26
CA GLN A 29 18.58 1.76 34.28
C GLN A 29 18.68 1.16 35.70
N HIS A 30 17.97 0.08 35.98
CA HIS A 30 18.02 -0.58 37.30
C HIS A 30 19.34 -1.33 37.54
N ALA A 31 19.83 -2.08 36.55
CA ALA A 31 21.10 -2.83 36.66
C ALA A 31 22.31 -1.89 36.79
N ALA A 32 22.34 -0.78 36.03
CA ALA A 32 23.37 0.25 36.17
C ALA A 32 23.35 0.88 37.57
N ARG A 33 22.16 1.17 38.11
CA ARG A 33 21.99 1.70 39.48
C ARG A 33 22.47 0.72 40.56
N GLN A 34 22.21 -0.58 40.44
CA GLN A 34 22.66 -1.57 41.42
C GLN A 34 24.18 -1.70 41.47
N VAL A 35 24.84 -1.81 40.31
CA VAL A 35 26.31 -1.86 40.21
C VAL A 35 26.95 -0.60 40.80
N LEU A 36 26.39 0.58 40.49
CA LEU A 36 26.90 1.82 41.04
C LEU A 36 26.62 1.93 42.54
N SER A 37 25.47 1.46 43.03
CA SER A 37 25.15 1.42 44.46
C SER A 37 26.20 0.65 45.25
N SER A 38 26.59 -0.54 44.78
CA SER A 38 27.62 -1.36 45.44
C SER A 38 28.98 -0.69 45.48
N TYR A 39 29.37 0.06 44.44
CA TYR A 39 30.60 0.88 44.49
C TYR A 39 30.52 2.03 45.50
N SER A 40 29.35 2.65 45.68
CA SER A 40 29.19 3.72 46.69
C SER A 40 29.12 3.21 48.13
N GLU A 41 28.66 1.98 48.35
CA GLU A 41 28.67 1.35 49.67
C GLU A 41 30.10 0.98 50.08
N GLY A 42 30.90 0.40 49.17
CA GLY A 42 32.31 0.13 49.42
C GLY A 42 33.12 1.41 49.75
N LEU A 43 32.89 2.50 49.01
CA LEU A 43 33.52 3.80 49.29
C LEU A 43 33.13 4.39 50.66
N ARG A 44 31.89 4.17 51.13
CA ARG A 44 31.45 4.62 52.47
C ARG A 44 32.10 3.83 53.60
N GLU A 45 32.32 2.53 53.40
CA GLU A 45 33.05 1.71 54.37
C GLU A 45 34.53 2.11 54.45
N GLU A 46 35.12 2.52 53.33
CA GLU A 46 36.50 3.00 53.26
C GLU A 46 36.65 4.42 53.85
N GLU A 47 35.72 5.33 53.58
CA GLU A 47 35.64 6.65 54.24
C GLU A 47 35.47 6.53 55.76
N MET A 48 34.68 5.56 56.25
CA MET A 48 34.56 5.27 57.68
C MET A 48 35.85 4.70 58.29
N ARG A 49 36.62 3.89 57.55
CA ARG A 49 37.92 3.36 58.00
C ARG A 49 39.03 4.42 58.04
N VAL A 50 39.06 5.33 57.07
CA VAL A 50 40.02 6.45 57.05
C VAL A 50 39.68 7.48 58.15
N SER A 51 38.39 7.67 58.44
CA SER A 51 37.95 8.54 59.54
C SER A 51 38.27 7.97 60.94
N SER A 52 38.41 6.66 61.11
CA SER A 52 38.73 6.03 62.41
C SER A 52 40.24 5.93 62.70
N THR A 53 41.10 6.35 61.77
CA THR A 53 42.58 6.29 61.93
C THR A 53 43.24 7.66 62.07
N ALA A 54 42.46 8.75 62.13
CA ALA A 54 42.95 10.13 62.17
C ALA A 54 42.84 10.82 63.55
N GLU A 55 42.95 10.07 64.65
CA GLU A 55 43.16 10.64 66.00
C GLU A 55 44.57 10.29 66.48
N GLY A 56 45.55 11.06 66.01
CA GLY A 56 46.96 10.91 66.39
C GLY A 56 47.70 12.24 66.22
N THR A 57 47.99 12.87 67.36
CA THR A 57 48.76 14.10 67.59
C THR A 57 49.89 14.40 66.61
N VAL A 58 49.93 15.62 66.06
CA VAL A 58 51.16 16.21 65.49
C VAL A 58 51.27 17.69 65.91
N GLU A 59 52.43 18.00 66.48
CA GLU A 59 52.95 19.31 66.84
C GLU A 59 53.13 20.24 65.64
N GLU A 60 52.98 21.52 65.95
CA GLU A 60 53.15 22.70 65.12
C GLU A 60 54.63 22.95 64.75
N LYS A 61 54.93 23.10 63.44
CA LYS A 61 55.92 24.12 62.97
C LYS A 61 55.97 24.33 61.44
N ALA A 62 55.89 25.62 61.11
CA ALA A 62 56.51 26.37 60.00
C ALA A 62 55.99 26.22 58.55
N THR A 63 55.39 27.33 58.09
CA THR A 63 55.08 27.76 56.71
C THR A 63 56.30 27.83 55.76
N PRO A 64 56.09 27.77 54.43
CA PRO A 64 55.92 29.03 53.69
C PRO A 64 54.85 29.04 52.57
N GLY A 65 54.18 30.19 52.40
CA GLY A 65 53.78 30.77 51.11
C GLY A 65 52.36 30.45 50.58
N PRO A 66 51.44 31.44 50.50
CA PRO A 66 50.14 31.28 49.86
C PRO A 66 50.24 31.56 48.35
N VAL A 67 49.41 30.89 47.54
CA VAL A 67 48.59 31.45 46.43
C VAL A 67 47.97 30.30 45.60
N MET A 68 46.63 30.34 45.47
CA MET A 68 45.74 29.63 44.53
C MET A 68 45.10 28.25 44.85
N GLU A 69 45.22 27.69 46.06
CA GLU A 69 44.45 26.47 46.41
C GLU A 69 43.12 26.75 47.15
N ASP A 70 43.07 27.74 48.05
CA ASP A 70 41.90 27.94 48.93
C ASP A 70 40.64 28.44 48.20
N THR A 71 40.78 29.28 47.17
CA THR A 71 39.60 29.72 46.37
C THR A 71 39.03 28.62 45.48
N PHE A 72 39.80 27.56 45.20
CA PHE A 72 39.36 26.46 44.34
C PHE A 72 38.57 25.41 45.13
N GLN A 73 38.98 25.09 46.36
CA GLN A 73 38.25 24.16 47.24
C GLN A 73 36.96 24.78 47.79
N ASP A 74 36.97 26.04 48.23
CA ASP A 74 35.80 26.67 48.87
C ASP A 74 34.65 27.00 47.90
N SER A 75 34.96 27.28 46.62
CA SER A 75 33.91 27.51 45.61
C SER A 75 33.22 26.21 45.16
N ILE A 76 33.81 25.04 45.42
CA ILE A 76 33.32 23.74 44.93
C ILE A 76 32.59 22.96 46.04
N THR A 77 33.04 23.05 47.29
CA THR A 77 32.47 22.27 48.40
C THR A 77 31.10 22.78 48.88
N GLY A 78 30.83 24.09 48.82
CA GLY A 78 29.60 24.69 49.37
C GLY A 78 28.29 24.52 48.56
N HIS A 79 28.36 24.22 47.25
CA HIS A 79 27.18 24.20 46.35
C HIS A 79 26.85 22.82 45.73
N MET A 80 27.52 21.73 46.13
CA MET A 80 27.59 20.49 45.33
C MET A 80 26.63 19.33 45.70
N LEU A 81 25.60 19.56 46.51
CA LEU A 81 24.62 18.50 46.83
C LEU A 81 23.56 18.28 45.74
N ASN A 82 23.38 19.21 44.79
CA ASN A 82 22.54 19.01 43.61
C ASN A 82 23.35 19.29 42.33
N TRP A 83 23.84 18.22 41.68
CA TRP A 83 24.50 18.31 40.37
C TRP A 83 23.47 18.70 39.31
N ASN A 84 23.25 20.01 39.17
CA ASN A 84 22.36 20.58 38.18
C ASN A 84 23.14 20.85 36.87
N SER A 85 22.41 21.27 35.84
CA SER A 85 22.99 21.63 34.54
C SER A 85 24.02 22.77 34.62
N GLN A 86 24.08 23.52 35.73
CA GLN A 86 25.03 24.60 35.96
C GLN A 86 26.40 24.07 36.37
N THR A 87 26.48 23.06 37.25
CA THR A 87 27.74 22.41 37.64
C THR A 87 28.45 21.80 36.43
N LEU A 88 27.69 21.17 35.54
CA LEU A 88 28.19 20.62 34.28
C LEU A 88 28.70 21.71 33.33
N ARG A 89 28.07 22.88 33.29
CA ARG A 89 28.54 24.03 32.51
C ARG A 89 29.85 24.57 33.09
N SER A 90 29.93 24.74 34.41
CA SER A 90 31.13 25.22 35.10
C SER A 90 32.31 24.28 34.86
N LEU A 91 32.12 22.97 35.04
CA LEU A 91 33.16 21.97 34.78
C LEU A 91 33.57 21.98 33.30
N ARG A 92 32.63 22.13 32.38
CA ARG A 92 32.93 22.24 30.93
C ARG A 92 33.69 23.52 30.59
N GLN A 93 33.41 24.63 31.27
CA GLN A 93 34.14 25.90 31.10
C GLN A 93 35.56 25.80 31.67
N LEU A 94 35.72 25.23 32.86
CA LEU A 94 37.03 25.00 33.48
C LEU A 94 37.88 24.09 32.61
N ARG A 95 37.31 22.96 32.17
CA ARG A 95 37.95 22.03 31.23
C ARG A 95 38.41 22.70 29.92
N LYS A 96 37.63 23.67 29.40
CA LYS A 96 38.01 24.41 28.19
C LYS A 96 39.23 25.29 28.42
N LYS A 97 39.40 25.82 29.64
CA LYS A 97 40.58 26.62 30.02
C LYS A 97 41.78 25.72 30.27
N ASP A 98 41.59 24.65 31.03
CA ASP A 98 42.64 23.69 31.36
C ASP A 98 42.05 22.29 31.55
N LYS A 99 42.60 21.32 30.81
CA LYS A 99 42.16 19.93 30.88
C LYS A 99 42.70 19.21 32.12
N THR A 100 43.84 19.64 32.65
CA THR A 100 44.50 19.00 33.80
C THR A 100 43.69 19.13 35.09
N VAL A 101 42.79 20.12 35.15
CA VAL A 101 41.82 20.30 36.25
C VAL A 101 41.06 19.01 36.57
N LEU A 102 40.78 18.17 35.57
CA LEU A 102 40.12 16.87 35.78
C LEU A 102 40.93 15.87 36.61
N ALA A 103 42.27 15.98 36.64
CA ALA A 103 43.13 15.11 37.44
C ALA A 103 43.00 15.39 38.95
N GLY A 104 42.66 16.64 39.33
CA GLY A 104 42.45 17.04 40.71
C GLY A 104 41.01 16.89 41.23
N VAL A 105 40.07 16.43 40.39
CA VAL A 105 38.67 16.24 40.83
C VAL A 105 38.57 14.97 41.67
N PRO A 106 38.02 15.03 42.91
CA PRO A 106 37.83 13.85 43.74
C PRO A 106 37.01 12.76 43.04
N ILE A 107 37.38 11.49 43.25
CA ILE A 107 36.73 10.33 42.63
C ILE A 107 35.21 10.33 42.84
N THR A 108 34.74 10.66 44.04
CA THR A 108 33.31 10.68 44.40
C THR A 108 32.52 11.66 43.53
N HIS A 109 33.12 12.80 43.18
CA HIS A 109 32.53 13.79 42.27
C HIS A 109 32.52 13.31 40.82
N LEU A 110 33.59 12.67 40.35
CA LEU A 110 33.63 12.07 39.01
C LEU A 110 32.59 10.94 38.86
N LEU A 111 32.45 10.07 39.86
CA LEU A 111 31.44 9.01 39.85
C LEU A 111 30.02 9.58 39.87
N ARG A 112 29.77 10.62 40.67
CA ARG A 112 28.47 11.33 40.68
C ARG A 112 28.19 11.99 39.33
N LEU A 113 29.19 12.61 38.71
CA LEU A 113 29.10 13.18 37.37
C LEU A 113 28.70 12.13 36.34
N ILE A 114 29.35 10.97 36.36
CA ILE A 114 29.07 9.85 35.45
C ILE A 114 27.63 9.35 35.62
N ARG A 115 27.18 9.15 36.87
CA ARG A 115 25.78 8.78 37.18
C ARG A 115 24.78 9.82 36.67
N THR A 116 25.08 11.10 36.87
CA THR A 116 24.19 12.19 36.42
C THR A 116 24.14 12.26 34.89
N ALA A 117 25.25 11.95 34.23
CA ALA A 117 25.35 11.93 32.78
C ALA A 117 24.57 10.78 32.09
N GLU A 118 23.97 9.86 32.85
CA GLU A 118 23.02 8.85 32.32
C GLU A 118 21.75 9.47 31.73
N GLN A 119 21.43 10.72 32.07
CA GLN A 119 20.30 11.42 31.47
C GLN A 119 20.55 11.69 29.96
N PRO A 120 19.56 11.46 29.06
CA PRO A 120 19.73 11.57 27.60
C PRO A 120 20.35 12.90 27.13
N GLN A 121 20.07 13.99 27.84
CA GLN A 121 20.53 15.34 27.54
C GLN A 121 22.04 15.53 27.76
N LEU A 122 22.69 14.61 28.46
CA LEU A 122 24.09 14.69 28.89
C LEU A 122 25.00 13.66 28.20
N ALA A 123 24.52 12.94 27.19
CA ALA A 123 25.35 12.01 26.40
C ALA A 123 26.62 12.67 25.84
N ASN A 124 26.53 13.95 25.46
CA ASN A 124 27.66 14.74 24.99
C ASN A 124 28.74 14.97 26.06
N THR A 125 28.38 14.90 27.34
CA THR A 125 29.30 15.02 28.48
C THR A 125 30.25 13.83 28.53
N LEU A 126 29.71 12.62 28.40
CA LEU A 126 30.50 11.40 28.42
C LEU A 126 31.49 11.36 27.24
N SER A 127 31.09 11.86 26.06
CA SER A 127 31.94 11.80 24.85
C SER A 127 33.29 12.52 25.01
N TRP A 128 33.31 13.58 25.83
CA TRP A 128 34.51 14.36 26.07
C TRP A 128 35.20 14.04 27.39
N LEU A 129 34.48 13.50 28.37
CA LEU A 129 35.05 13.08 29.65
C LEU A 129 35.98 11.88 29.49
N VAL A 130 35.58 10.93 28.64
CA VAL A 130 36.31 9.68 28.36
C VAL A 130 37.77 9.90 27.94
N PRO A 131 38.10 10.69 26.89
CA PRO A 131 39.48 10.91 26.52
C PRO A 131 40.31 11.61 27.60
N ASP A 132 39.70 12.44 28.43
CA ASP A 132 40.42 13.16 29.47
C ASP A 132 40.73 12.25 30.65
N VAL A 133 39.76 11.46 31.12
CA VAL A 133 39.99 10.46 32.18
C VAL A 133 41.04 9.45 31.73
N VAL A 134 40.97 8.98 30.48
CA VAL A 134 41.96 8.04 29.95
C VAL A 134 43.37 8.65 29.92
N ARG A 135 43.52 9.94 29.60
CA ARG A 135 44.85 10.57 29.42
C ARG A 135 45.44 11.18 30.67
N LEU A 136 44.61 11.77 31.53
CA LEU A 136 45.05 12.69 32.58
C LEU A 136 44.89 12.12 33.98
N TYR A 137 44.05 11.08 34.16
CA TYR A 137 43.83 10.49 35.47
C TYR A 137 44.76 9.29 35.66
N SER A 138 45.73 9.40 36.57
CA SER A 138 46.75 8.37 36.86
C SER A 138 46.69 7.79 38.27
N GLY A 139 45.71 8.17 39.10
CA GLY A 139 45.58 7.67 40.47
C GLY A 139 45.17 6.19 40.56
N ASP A 140 45.33 5.59 41.73
CA ASP A 140 44.98 4.18 42.01
C ASP A 140 43.49 3.86 41.72
N ASP A 141 42.65 4.88 41.81
CA ASP A 141 41.21 4.85 41.55
C ASP A 141 40.82 4.83 40.07
N ARG A 142 41.79 4.96 39.16
CA ARG A 142 41.54 5.06 37.71
C ARG A 142 40.68 3.91 37.20
N SER A 143 40.91 2.70 37.71
CA SER A 143 40.16 1.48 37.39
C SER A 143 38.66 1.61 37.70
N ILE A 144 38.32 2.15 38.86
CA ILE A 144 36.94 2.35 39.33
C ILE A 144 36.21 3.35 38.43
N ILE A 145 36.88 4.46 38.08
CA ILE A 145 36.31 5.49 37.21
C ILE A 145 36.10 4.96 35.80
N LEU A 146 37.07 4.22 35.25
CA LEU A 146 36.96 3.59 33.94
C LEU A 146 35.82 2.55 33.92
N SER A 147 35.67 1.74 34.97
CA SER A 147 34.54 0.80 35.12
C SER A 147 33.19 1.52 35.16
N ALA A 148 33.10 2.63 35.91
CA ALA A 148 31.88 3.44 35.97
C ALA A 148 31.53 4.10 34.62
N LEU A 149 32.53 4.63 33.90
CA LEU A 149 32.34 5.16 32.55
C LEU A 149 31.87 4.09 31.57
N LEU A 150 32.43 2.88 31.69
CA LEU A 150 32.05 1.74 30.90
C LEU A 150 30.60 1.30 31.21
N ALA A 151 30.18 1.32 32.47
CA ALA A 151 28.80 1.07 32.88
C ALA A 151 27.83 2.17 32.39
N ALA A 152 28.24 3.43 32.39
CA ALA A 152 27.43 4.53 31.87
C ALA A 152 27.21 4.44 30.34
N SER A 153 28.12 3.79 29.61
CA SER A 153 27.98 3.56 28.16
C SER A 153 26.76 2.69 27.81
N GLN A 154 26.22 1.94 28.77
CA GLN A 154 25.03 1.10 28.58
C GLN A 154 23.74 1.90 28.33
N VAL A 155 23.64 3.07 28.95
CA VAL A 155 22.44 3.91 28.92
C VAL A 155 22.36 4.71 27.61
N HIS A 156 23.52 4.94 26.96
CA HIS A 156 23.64 5.78 25.79
C HIS A 156 23.99 4.98 24.53
N PRO A 157 23.01 4.66 23.67
CA PRO A 157 23.23 3.85 22.46
C PRO A 157 24.14 4.50 21.41
N PHE A 158 24.56 5.74 21.62
CA PHE A 158 25.43 6.51 20.70
C PHE A 158 26.89 6.56 21.12
N PHE A 159 27.32 5.75 22.09
CA PHE A 159 28.72 5.74 22.48
C PHE A 159 29.60 5.22 21.33
N PRO A 160 30.51 6.03 20.76
CA PRO A 160 31.29 5.62 19.59
C PRO A 160 32.18 4.43 19.92
N LYS A 161 32.30 3.48 18.99
CA LYS A 161 33.11 2.26 19.16
C LYS A 161 34.57 2.56 19.49
N ASP A 162 35.14 3.60 18.88
CA ASP A 162 36.52 4.01 19.15
C ASP A 162 36.74 4.43 20.60
N ARG A 163 35.73 5.09 21.21
CA ARG A 163 35.77 5.50 22.61
C ARG A 163 35.64 4.30 23.52
N LEU A 164 34.77 3.37 23.18
CA LEU A 164 34.62 2.12 23.93
C LEU A 164 35.93 1.32 23.89
N ALA A 165 36.57 1.20 22.72
CA ALA A 165 37.87 0.57 22.57
C ALA A 165 38.95 1.28 23.40
N THR A 166 38.94 2.62 23.42
CA THR A 166 39.87 3.41 24.22
C THR A 166 39.67 3.17 25.73
N LEU A 167 38.43 3.11 26.21
CA LEU A 167 38.13 2.83 27.62
C LEU A 167 38.59 1.44 28.03
N VAL A 168 38.28 0.44 27.21
CA VAL A 168 38.63 -0.96 27.45
C VAL A 168 40.14 -1.14 27.46
N LYS A 169 40.85 -0.47 26.54
CA LYS A 169 42.31 -0.46 26.51
C LYS A 169 42.92 0.18 27.75
N ALA A 170 42.42 1.35 28.14
CA ALA A 170 42.87 2.02 29.34
C ALA A 170 42.61 1.19 30.62
N LEU A 171 41.49 0.45 30.65
CA LEU A 171 41.15 -0.43 31.76
C LEU A 171 42.12 -1.63 31.83
N GLN A 172 42.44 -2.26 30.70
CA GLN A 172 43.43 -3.33 30.63
C GLN A 172 44.84 -2.87 31.02
N GLU A 173 45.22 -1.65 30.64
CA GLU A 173 46.52 -1.06 30.99
C GLU A 173 46.65 -0.72 32.49
N SER A 174 45.54 -0.63 33.24
CA SER A 174 45.55 -0.19 34.64
C SER A 174 46.09 -1.20 35.66
N ALA A 175 46.76 -2.26 35.21
CA ALA A 175 47.50 -3.30 35.97
C ALA A 175 46.72 -4.10 37.04
N ARG A 176 45.56 -3.63 37.52
CA ARG A 176 44.67 -4.37 38.40
C ARG A 176 43.64 -5.13 37.55
N GLN A 177 43.44 -6.42 37.86
CA GLN A 177 42.30 -7.17 37.34
C GLN A 177 41.02 -6.55 37.90
N VAL A 178 40.38 -5.69 37.11
CA VAL A 178 39.08 -5.13 37.45
C VAL A 178 38.03 -6.12 37.02
N ASP A 179 37.28 -6.64 37.99
CA ASP A 179 36.11 -7.46 37.69
C ASP A 179 35.04 -6.55 37.06
N ILE A 180 34.79 -6.75 35.76
CA ILE A 180 33.77 -5.98 35.03
C ILE A 180 32.42 -6.64 35.32
N PRO A 181 31.47 -5.93 35.93
CA PRO A 181 30.18 -6.49 36.28
C PRO A 181 29.50 -7.12 35.06
N PHE A 182 28.92 -8.30 35.25
CA PHE A 182 28.34 -9.08 34.16
C PHE A 182 27.34 -8.29 33.30
N ALA A 183 26.44 -7.53 33.92
CA ALA A 183 25.46 -6.69 33.23
C ALA A 183 26.13 -5.68 32.28
N THR A 184 27.30 -5.16 32.69
CA THR A 184 28.14 -4.26 31.91
C THR A 184 28.75 -4.95 30.71
N THR A 185 29.35 -6.12 30.90
CA THR A 185 29.90 -6.94 29.81
C THR A 185 28.85 -7.26 28.74
N VAL A 186 27.65 -7.68 29.15
CA VAL A 186 26.53 -7.99 28.23
C VAL A 186 26.04 -6.77 27.48
N SER A 187 25.86 -5.65 28.19
CA SER A 187 25.37 -4.45 27.54
C SER A 187 26.39 -3.88 26.56
N ILE A 188 27.68 -3.95 26.86
CA ILE A 188 28.75 -3.56 25.94
C ILE A 188 28.77 -4.47 24.72
N ALA A 189 28.70 -5.79 24.92
CA ALA A 189 28.61 -6.76 23.83
C ALA A 189 27.41 -6.43 22.92
N ASN A 190 26.25 -6.11 23.51
CA ASN A 190 25.10 -5.68 22.76
C ASN A 190 25.33 -4.37 21.98
N THR A 191 26.01 -3.38 22.56
CA THR A 191 26.37 -2.14 21.87
C THR A 191 27.31 -2.39 20.69
N ILE A 192 28.31 -3.28 20.86
CA ILE A 192 29.22 -3.69 19.78
C ILE A 192 28.45 -4.33 18.62
N ILE A 193 27.53 -5.26 18.94
CA ILE A 193 26.72 -6.01 18.00
C ILE A 193 25.65 -5.15 17.30
N SER A 194 25.05 -4.19 18.00
CA SER A 194 23.94 -3.40 17.47
C SER A 194 24.36 -2.43 16.38
N ALA A 195 25.67 -2.19 16.22
CA ALA A 195 26.20 -1.27 15.24
C ALA A 195 26.48 -1.95 13.88
N PRO A 196 25.98 -1.39 12.77
CA PRO A 196 25.81 -2.10 11.50
C PRO A 196 27.13 -2.50 10.83
N ALA A 197 28.16 -1.65 10.85
CA ALA A 197 29.41 -1.90 10.13
C ALA A 197 30.51 -2.51 11.01
N VAL A 198 31.23 -3.50 10.49
CA VAL A 198 32.50 -3.99 11.06
C VAL A 198 33.52 -2.88 10.93
N SER A 199 34.03 -2.42 12.06
CA SER A 199 35.01 -1.34 12.14
C SER A 199 36.29 -1.87 12.80
N LYS A 200 37.44 -1.25 12.54
CA LYS A 200 38.71 -1.61 13.21
C LYS A 200 38.62 -1.78 14.73
N PRO A 201 37.89 -0.94 15.51
CA PRO A 201 37.74 -1.16 16.94
C PRO A 201 36.94 -2.42 17.30
N ASP A 202 36.11 -2.95 16.39
CA ASP A 202 35.36 -4.18 16.66
C ASP A 202 36.30 -5.35 16.88
N THR A 203 37.35 -5.51 16.08
CA THR A 203 38.32 -6.61 16.26
C THR A 203 38.93 -6.58 17.64
N TYR A 204 39.38 -5.42 18.10
CA TYR A 204 39.96 -5.26 19.43
C TYR A 204 38.93 -5.49 20.55
N LEU A 205 37.75 -4.87 20.44
CA LEU A 205 36.69 -5.01 21.44
C LEU A 205 36.20 -6.44 21.54
N ILE A 206 35.95 -7.08 20.41
CA ILE A 206 35.48 -8.46 20.35
C ILE A 206 36.51 -9.41 20.95
N THR A 207 37.77 -9.30 20.55
CA THR A 207 38.83 -10.16 21.09
C THR A 207 39.02 -9.95 22.59
N THR A 208 38.88 -8.72 23.07
CA THR A 208 38.97 -8.38 24.50
C THR A 208 37.82 -8.92 25.33
N PHE A 209 36.58 -8.81 24.84
CA PHE A 209 35.40 -9.27 25.59
C PHE A 209 35.13 -10.78 25.44
N THR A 210 35.76 -11.46 24.47
CA THR A 210 35.54 -12.90 24.25
C THR A 210 35.83 -13.75 25.49
N PRO A 211 36.97 -13.60 26.20
CA PRO A 211 37.24 -14.39 27.41
C PRO A 211 36.20 -14.16 28.51
N LEU A 212 35.79 -12.90 28.74
CA LEU A 212 34.78 -12.54 29.73
C LEU A 212 33.41 -13.16 29.41
N LEU A 213 33.03 -13.15 28.12
CA LEU A 213 31.80 -13.79 27.67
C LEU A 213 31.87 -15.33 27.73
N LEU A 214 33.07 -15.92 27.55
CA LEU A 214 33.29 -17.36 27.62
C LEU A 214 33.22 -17.87 29.07
N GLU A 215 33.86 -17.15 29.99
CA GLU A 215 33.78 -17.40 31.43
C GLU A 215 32.32 -17.33 31.88
N TYR A 216 31.60 -16.31 31.42
CA TYR A 216 30.19 -16.18 31.71
C TYR A 216 29.34 -17.32 31.14
N ALA A 217 29.54 -17.68 29.87
CA ALA A 217 28.83 -18.80 29.25
C ALA A 217 29.12 -20.15 29.95
N SER A 218 30.20 -20.22 30.73
CA SER A 218 30.60 -21.39 31.51
C SER A 218 29.90 -21.49 32.87
N GLN A 219 29.25 -20.41 33.36
CA GLN A 219 28.50 -20.41 34.61
C GLN A 219 27.28 -21.37 34.56
N PRO A 220 26.81 -21.88 35.72
CA PRO A 220 25.69 -22.83 35.78
C PRO A 220 24.37 -22.27 35.23
N THR A 221 23.60 -23.13 34.57
CA THR A 221 22.44 -22.82 33.73
C THR A 221 21.30 -22.12 34.45
N ASP A 222 21.16 -22.34 35.76
CA ASP A 222 20.07 -21.80 36.59
C ASP A 222 20.12 -20.27 36.70
N VAL A 223 21.31 -19.68 36.55
CA VAL A 223 21.51 -18.22 36.54
C VAL A 223 21.07 -17.61 35.20
N LEU A 224 21.15 -18.39 34.12
CA LEU A 224 20.94 -17.94 32.75
C LEU A 224 19.47 -18.02 32.29
N THR A 225 18.68 -18.94 32.87
CA THR A 225 17.26 -19.14 32.50
C THR A 225 16.32 -18.10 33.08
N ASN A 226 16.69 -17.43 34.19
CA ASN A 226 15.88 -16.40 34.84
C ASN A 226 16.02 -15.01 34.21
N ILE A 227 17.00 -14.83 33.31
CA ILE A 227 17.24 -13.56 32.63
C ILE A 227 16.54 -13.61 31.26
N SER A 228 15.58 -12.70 31.05
CA SER A 228 14.94 -12.37 29.77
C SER A 228 15.87 -12.59 28.57
N PRO A 229 15.39 -13.10 27.40
CA PRO A 229 16.10 -13.73 26.26
C PRO A 229 17.35 -13.06 25.61
N HIS A 230 18.16 -12.35 26.38
CA HIS A 230 19.15 -11.39 25.95
C HIS A 230 20.57 -11.96 25.96
N PRO A 231 21.03 -12.75 26.96
CA PRO A 231 22.44 -13.17 26.99
C PRO A 231 22.81 -14.13 25.87
N VAL A 232 22.04 -15.22 25.69
CA VAL A 232 22.32 -16.21 24.63
C VAL A 232 22.16 -15.57 23.24
N ALA A 233 21.15 -14.73 23.03
CA ALA A 233 20.97 -14.02 21.75
C ALA A 233 22.15 -13.07 21.44
N ILE A 234 22.68 -12.36 22.45
CA ILE A 234 23.91 -11.58 22.30
C ILE A 234 25.05 -12.52 21.92
N LEU A 235 25.27 -13.61 22.66
CA LEU A 235 26.37 -14.53 22.41
C LEU A 235 26.33 -15.10 20.99
N LEU A 236 25.15 -15.48 20.49
CA LEU A 236 24.99 -15.93 19.10
C LEU A 236 25.39 -14.87 18.07
N ARG A 237 24.93 -13.61 18.26
CA ARG A 237 25.33 -12.50 17.39
C ARG A 237 26.82 -12.17 17.54
N PHE A 238 27.38 -12.32 18.73
CA PHE A 238 28.79 -12.14 19.00
C PHE A 238 29.66 -13.18 18.30
N ILE A 239 29.24 -14.45 18.30
CA ILE A 239 29.88 -15.53 17.53
C ILE A 239 29.86 -15.20 16.03
N GLN A 240 28.71 -14.77 15.49
CA GLN A 240 28.63 -14.33 14.09
C GLN A 240 29.60 -13.16 13.81
N ARG A 241 29.75 -12.24 14.77
CA ARG A 241 30.68 -11.13 14.62
C ARG A 241 32.13 -11.59 14.64
N LEU A 242 32.49 -12.51 15.53
CA LEU A 242 33.80 -13.16 15.56
C LEU A 242 34.14 -13.84 14.24
N THR A 243 33.19 -14.56 13.63
CA THR A 243 33.40 -15.18 12.32
C THR A 243 33.68 -14.13 11.24
N THR A 244 32.97 -13.01 11.26
CA THR A 244 33.13 -11.97 10.23
C THR A 244 34.43 -11.19 10.33
N VAL A 245 35.04 -11.19 11.52
CA VAL A 245 36.36 -10.61 11.76
C VAL A 245 37.49 -11.60 11.41
N GLY A 246 37.17 -12.87 11.13
CA GLY A 246 38.14 -13.93 10.83
C GLY A 246 38.66 -14.67 12.06
N GLU A 247 38.11 -14.40 13.25
CA GLU A 247 38.52 -15.01 14.52
C GLU A 247 37.84 -16.38 14.74
N HIS A 248 38.00 -17.28 13.78
CA HIS A 248 37.26 -18.55 13.70
C HIS A 248 37.46 -19.45 14.92
N GLN A 249 38.69 -19.54 15.45
CA GLN A 249 38.99 -20.39 16.61
C GLN A 249 38.26 -19.91 17.88
N LYS A 250 38.19 -18.59 18.09
CA LYS A 250 37.49 -17.99 19.23
C LYS A 250 35.98 -18.18 19.11
N ALA A 251 35.43 -17.99 17.90
CA ALA A 251 34.04 -18.30 17.60
C ALA A 251 33.72 -19.77 17.89
N LEU A 252 34.58 -20.70 17.44
CA LEU A 252 34.41 -22.13 17.66
C LEU A 252 34.46 -22.51 19.15
N ASN A 253 35.38 -21.92 19.93
CA ASN A 253 35.46 -22.17 21.36
C ASN A 253 34.18 -21.73 22.09
N LEU A 254 33.67 -20.54 21.76
CA LEU A 254 32.42 -20.02 22.34
C LEU A 254 31.22 -20.87 21.90
N LEU A 255 31.19 -21.31 20.64
CA LEU A 255 30.17 -22.21 20.11
C LEU A 255 30.18 -23.56 20.83
N LYS A 256 31.35 -24.15 21.08
CA LYS A 256 31.51 -25.40 21.84
C LYS A 256 30.94 -25.26 23.25
N VAL A 257 31.24 -24.17 23.95
CA VAL A 257 30.67 -23.94 25.29
C VAL A 257 29.14 -23.84 25.24
N LEU A 258 28.57 -23.12 24.27
CA LEU A 258 27.11 -23.03 24.10
C LEU A 258 26.45 -24.38 23.77
N LEU A 259 27.13 -25.25 23.01
CA LEU A 259 26.67 -26.60 22.71
C LEU A 259 26.74 -27.52 23.93
N THR A 260 27.88 -27.55 24.63
CA THR A 260 28.08 -28.39 25.83
C THR A 260 27.08 -28.04 26.94
N LYS A 261 26.71 -26.76 27.07
CA LYS A 261 25.72 -26.29 28.03
C LYS A 261 24.26 -26.45 27.56
N GLY A 262 24.03 -26.92 26.32
CA GLY A 262 22.69 -27.09 25.76
C GLY A 262 21.95 -25.79 25.45
N PHE A 263 22.65 -24.65 25.35
CA PHE A 263 22.03 -23.39 24.93
C PHE A 263 21.63 -23.45 23.45
N ILE A 264 22.47 -24.08 22.63
CA ILE A 264 22.16 -24.43 21.24
C ILE A 264 21.53 -25.82 21.23
N PRO A 265 20.25 -25.95 20.87
CA PRO A 265 19.59 -27.25 20.85
C PRO A 265 20.12 -28.11 19.70
N SER A 266 20.14 -29.43 19.90
CA SER A 266 20.70 -30.40 18.95
C SER A 266 19.99 -30.42 17.59
N ASN A 267 18.73 -29.97 17.52
CA ASN A 267 18.02 -29.80 16.25
C ASN A 267 18.55 -28.61 15.41
N ALA A 268 19.19 -27.62 16.03
CA ALA A 268 19.78 -26.48 15.33
C ALA A 268 21.12 -26.82 14.68
N THR A 269 21.85 -27.82 15.21
CA THR A 269 23.06 -28.38 14.58
C THR A 269 22.73 -29.38 13.48
N ALA A 270 21.70 -30.22 13.69
CA ALA A 270 21.36 -31.30 12.76
C ALA A 270 20.90 -30.83 11.38
N SER A 271 20.48 -29.57 11.25
CA SER A 271 19.95 -29.01 10.00
C SER A 271 21.00 -28.30 9.13
N VAL A 272 22.28 -28.34 9.51
CA VAL A 272 23.35 -27.62 8.80
C VAL A 272 24.31 -28.64 8.22
N ASP A 273 24.53 -28.61 6.91
CA ASP A 273 25.53 -29.46 6.26
C ASP A 273 26.94 -28.89 6.51
N PRO A 274 27.81 -29.59 7.27
CA PRO A 274 29.15 -29.10 7.55
C PRO A 274 30.07 -29.15 6.33
N THR A 275 29.71 -29.88 5.26
CA THR A 275 30.57 -30.10 4.09
C THR A 275 30.32 -29.10 2.96
N ALA A 276 29.11 -28.54 2.88
CA ALA A 276 28.68 -27.71 1.76
C ALA A 276 29.06 -26.22 1.89
N ALA A 277 29.49 -25.76 3.07
CA ALA A 277 29.57 -24.34 3.36
C ALA A 277 30.79 -23.92 4.18
N GLY A 278 31.20 -22.66 4.02
CA GLY A 278 32.25 -22.06 4.84
C GLY A 278 31.84 -21.93 6.31
N PHE A 279 32.82 -21.84 7.21
CA PHE A 279 32.59 -21.78 8.65
C PHE A 279 31.61 -20.67 9.09
N GLU A 280 31.67 -19.48 8.48
CA GLU A 280 30.73 -18.39 8.75
C GLU A 280 29.28 -18.77 8.44
N HIS A 281 29.05 -19.50 7.35
CA HIS A 281 27.72 -19.95 6.95
C HIS A 281 27.16 -20.96 7.96
N ILE A 282 27.97 -21.95 8.36
CA ILE A 282 27.59 -22.98 9.34
C ILE A 282 27.18 -22.31 10.66
N VAL A 283 28.01 -21.40 11.17
CA VAL A 283 27.75 -20.65 12.40
C VAL A 283 26.48 -19.81 12.29
N THR A 284 26.30 -19.12 11.16
CA THR A 284 25.11 -18.28 10.93
C THR A 284 23.84 -19.12 10.88
N ALA A 285 23.85 -20.23 10.14
CA ALA A 285 22.71 -21.15 10.06
C ALA A 285 22.36 -21.74 11.43
N MET A 286 23.36 -22.16 12.21
CA MET A 286 23.16 -22.65 13.58
C MET A 286 22.58 -21.56 14.50
N ALA A 287 23.09 -20.34 14.42
CA ALA A 287 22.61 -19.21 15.23
C ALA A 287 21.16 -18.87 14.92
N ILE A 288 20.79 -18.82 13.63
CA ILE A 288 19.41 -18.55 13.21
C ILE A 288 18.48 -19.71 13.62
N ASN A 289 18.89 -20.96 13.42
CA ASN A 289 18.09 -22.12 13.86
C ASN A 289 17.88 -22.15 15.38
N THR A 290 18.90 -21.77 16.15
CA THR A 290 18.79 -21.62 17.60
C THR A 290 17.78 -20.53 17.95
N ALA A 291 17.88 -19.34 17.34
CA ALA A 291 16.92 -18.26 17.54
C ALA A 291 15.48 -18.68 17.18
N LEU A 292 15.29 -19.40 16.07
CA LEU A 292 13.99 -19.94 15.66
C LEU A 292 13.43 -20.96 16.66
N SER A 293 14.25 -21.90 17.14
CA SER A 293 13.84 -22.92 18.11
C SER A 293 13.36 -22.32 19.44
N ARG A 294 13.87 -21.13 19.78
CA ARG A 294 13.53 -20.36 20.99
C ARG A 294 12.41 -19.33 20.75
N GLY A 295 11.90 -19.21 19.52
CA GLY A 295 10.87 -18.24 19.15
C GLY A 295 11.36 -16.79 18.98
N TRP A 296 12.66 -16.55 18.87
CA TRP A 296 13.26 -15.21 18.74
C TRP A 296 13.29 -14.72 17.28
N LEU A 297 12.11 -14.60 16.67
CA LEU A 297 11.98 -14.30 15.23
C LEU A 297 12.69 -13.01 14.80
N SER A 298 12.61 -11.95 15.60
CA SER A 298 13.29 -10.68 15.29
C SER A 298 14.82 -10.82 15.27
N GLN A 299 15.39 -11.68 16.13
CA GLN A 299 16.84 -11.89 16.16
C GLN A 299 17.31 -12.82 15.06
N ALA A 300 16.52 -13.84 14.74
CA ALA A 300 16.73 -14.66 13.55
C ALA A 300 16.74 -13.80 12.27
N LEU A 301 15.81 -12.84 12.15
CA LEU A 301 15.77 -11.89 11.04
C LEU A 301 16.98 -10.97 10.99
N ALA A 302 17.42 -10.44 12.13
CA ALA A 302 18.60 -9.59 12.21
C ALA A 302 19.86 -10.34 11.76
N LEU A 303 20.07 -11.56 12.27
CA LEU A 303 21.19 -12.43 11.89
C LEU A 303 21.19 -12.74 10.38
N LEU A 304 20.03 -13.07 9.83
CA LEU A 304 19.87 -13.36 8.40
C LEU A 304 20.11 -12.12 7.53
N THR A 305 19.58 -10.97 7.93
CA THR A 305 19.75 -9.71 7.19
C THR A 305 21.21 -9.28 7.19
N GLU A 306 21.89 -9.38 8.34
CA GLU A 306 23.31 -9.09 8.46
C GLU A 306 24.18 -10.00 7.56
N HIS A 307 23.78 -11.27 7.37
CA HIS A 307 24.45 -12.17 6.43
C HIS A 307 24.23 -11.76 4.96
N CYS A 308 22.99 -11.43 4.58
CA CYS A 308 22.67 -10.98 3.22
C CYS A 308 23.35 -9.64 2.87
N ASP A 309 23.37 -8.69 3.81
CA ASP A 309 23.93 -7.35 3.59
C ASP A 309 25.45 -7.38 3.35
N ARG A 310 26.12 -8.46 3.77
CA ARG A 310 27.54 -8.73 3.46
C ARG A 310 27.77 -9.36 2.08
N GLY A 311 26.71 -9.52 1.27
CA GLY A 311 26.78 -10.21 -0.01
C GLY A 311 26.78 -11.74 0.12
N GLY A 312 26.43 -12.28 1.28
CA GLY A 312 26.23 -13.71 1.45
C GLY A 312 25.06 -14.20 0.60
N THR A 313 25.30 -15.15 -0.29
CA THR A 313 24.24 -15.80 -1.06
C THR A 313 23.44 -16.76 -0.18
N LEU A 314 22.13 -16.81 -0.37
CA LEU A 314 21.28 -17.76 0.34
C LEU A 314 21.46 -19.16 -0.24
N GLN A 315 22.51 -19.87 0.22
CA GLN A 315 22.66 -21.30 -0.07
C GLN A 315 21.43 -22.08 0.43
N SER A 316 21.26 -23.31 -0.07
CA SER A 316 20.09 -24.16 0.16
C SER A 316 19.65 -24.19 1.63
N ASP A 317 20.57 -24.38 2.57
CA ASP A 317 20.26 -24.48 4.01
C ASP A 317 19.69 -23.16 4.57
N LEU A 318 20.36 -22.03 4.29
CA LEU A 318 19.87 -20.71 4.74
C LEU A 318 18.56 -20.31 4.05
N PHE A 319 18.33 -20.75 2.82
CA PHE A 319 17.04 -20.54 2.15
C PHE A 319 15.90 -21.20 2.94
N TYR A 320 16.06 -22.47 3.35
CA TYR A 320 15.05 -23.17 4.15
C TYR A 320 14.85 -22.52 5.53
N VAL A 321 15.92 -22.05 6.14
CA VAL A 321 15.86 -21.33 7.42
C VAL A 321 15.11 -20.00 7.28
N ALA A 322 15.41 -19.22 6.24
CA ALA A 322 14.72 -17.97 5.93
C ALA A 322 13.23 -18.21 5.63
N LEU A 323 12.91 -19.32 4.96
CA LEU A 323 11.53 -19.71 4.71
C LEU A 323 10.78 -20.06 6.01
N ARG A 324 11.41 -20.83 6.91
CA ARG A 324 10.85 -21.13 8.24
C ARG A 324 10.65 -19.86 9.06
N LEU A 325 11.57 -18.92 8.96
CA LEU A 325 11.45 -17.61 9.60
C LEU A 325 10.26 -16.81 9.07
N ALA A 326 10.08 -16.76 7.74
CA ALA A 326 8.90 -16.14 7.13
C ALA A 326 7.59 -16.80 7.62
N VAL A 327 7.55 -18.13 7.68
CA VAL A 327 6.39 -18.87 8.23
C VAL A 327 6.15 -18.51 9.71
N GLY A 328 7.21 -18.37 10.51
CA GLY A 328 7.11 -17.92 11.90
C GLY A 328 6.44 -16.55 12.03
N PHE A 329 6.88 -15.56 11.24
CA PHE A 329 6.27 -14.23 11.23
C PHE A 329 4.83 -14.23 10.70
N ILE A 330 4.49 -15.09 9.73
CA ILE A 330 3.12 -15.22 9.23
C ILE A 330 2.18 -15.75 10.32
N GLN A 331 2.69 -16.59 11.24
CA GLN A 331 1.89 -17.23 12.30
C GLN A 331 1.60 -16.32 13.50
N THR A 332 2.36 -15.25 13.74
CA THR A 332 2.12 -14.34 14.89
C THR A 332 0.91 -13.43 14.69
N LEU A 333 0.48 -13.22 13.44
CA LEU A 333 -0.66 -12.36 13.05
C LEU A 333 -0.49 -10.87 13.36
N GLU A 334 0.68 -10.43 13.83
CA GLU A 334 0.95 -9.01 14.03
C GLU A 334 1.20 -8.29 12.69
N ARG A 335 0.70 -7.06 12.55
CA ARG A 335 0.86 -6.29 11.30
C ARG A 335 2.32 -6.09 10.94
N GLY A 336 3.16 -5.72 11.91
CA GLY A 336 4.60 -5.52 11.68
C GLY A 336 5.33 -6.81 11.30
N ASP A 337 4.84 -7.96 11.76
CA ASP A 337 5.41 -9.26 11.40
C ASP A 337 5.02 -9.68 9.98
N LEU A 338 3.81 -9.40 9.52
CA LEU A 338 3.43 -9.60 8.12
C LEU A 338 4.25 -8.73 7.16
N GLU A 339 4.58 -7.49 7.55
CA GLU A 339 5.48 -6.62 6.79
C GLU A 339 6.88 -7.24 6.68
N ARG A 340 7.45 -7.71 7.80
CA ARG A 340 8.74 -8.43 7.81
C ARG A 340 8.71 -9.71 6.99
N ALA A 341 7.65 -10.51 7.11
CA ALA A 341 7.45 -11.72 6.32
C ALA A 341 7.39 -11.41 4.83
N SER A 342 6.69 -10.35 4.43
CA SER A 342 6.61 -9.92 3.04
C SER A 342 7.99 -9.53 2.49
N GLY A 343 8.79 -8.79 3.26
CA GLY A 343 10.16 -8.44 2.89
C GLY A 343 11.06 -9.67 2.72
N LEU A 344 10.96 -10.65 3.63
CA LEU A 344 11.67 -11.92 3.51
C LEU A 344 11.25 -12.72 2.28
N ILE A 345 9.95 -12.85 2.03
CA ILE A 345 9.43 -13.55 0.84
C ILE A 345 9.93 -12.89 -0.44
N ILE A 346 9.89 -11.56 -0.52
CA ILE A 346 10.38 -10.82 -1.69
C ILE A 346 11.87 -11.06 -1.89
N ARG A 347 12.67 -11.03 -0.82
CA ARG A 347 14.10 -11.37 -0.89
C ARG A 347 14.30 -12.79 -1.43
N LEU A 348 13.58 -13.78 -0.90
CA LEU A 348 13.64 -15.18 -1.37
C LEU A 348 13.19 -15.36 -2.83
N LEU A 349 12.26 -14.52 -3.31
CA LEU A 349 11.84 -14.51 -4.71
C LEU A 349 12.89 -13.90 -5.65
N ASN A 350 13.74 -13.01 -5.15
CA ASN A 350 14.79 -12.33 -5.94
C ASN A 350 16.13 -13.08 -5.91
N GLU A 351 16.29 -14.09 -5.05
CA GLU A 351 17.51 -14.90 -5.03
C GLU A 351 17.69 -15.67 -6.35
N PRO A 352 18.92 -15.71 -6.91
CA PRO A 352 19.21 -16.47 -8.12
C PRO A 352 18.95 -17.95 -7.86
N LYS A 353 18.06 -18.53 -8.67
CA LYS A 353 17.65 -19.92 -8.48
C LYS A 353 18.60 -20.82 -9.26
N SER A 354 19.37 -21.65 -8.56
CA SER A 354 20.01 -22.80 -9.20
C SER A 354 18.92 -23.75 -9.71
N GLN A 355 19.12 -24.33 -10.90
CA GLN A 355 18.13 -25.24 -11.52
C GLN A 355 17.74 -26.42 -10.62
N ASP A 356 18.63 -26.80 -9.70
CA ASP A 356 18.44 -27.93 -8.79
C ASP A 356 17.43 -27.68 -7.67
N ASN A 357 17.04 -26.43 -7.39
CA ASN A 357 16.27 -26.10 -6.19
C ASN A 357 14.74 -26.14 -6.39
N ARG A 358 14.22 -27.19 -7.04
CA ARG A 358 12.77 -27.39 -7.22
C ARG A 358 12.02 -27.47 -5.89
N MET A 359 12.60 -28.11 -4.88
CA MET A 359 11.98 -28.27 -3.56
C MET A 359 11.79 -26.92 -2.85
N ALA A 360 12.78 -26.02 -2.90
CA ALA A 360 12.66 -24.67 -2.37
C ALA A 360 11.48 -23.92 -2.98
N CYS A 361 11.25 -24.06 -4.29
CA CYS A 361 10.15 -23.39 -4.97
C CYS A 361 8.79 -23.94 -4.54
N VAL A 362 8.65 -25.26 -4.37
CA VAL A 362 7.42 -25.87 -3.83
C VAL A 362 7.14 -25.39 -2.40
N MET A 363 8.19 -25.31 -1.56
CA MET A 363 8.04 -24.83 -0.19
C MET A 363 7.71 -23.33 -0.15
N LEU A 364 8.31 -22.52 -1.02
CA LEU A 364 7.98 -21.10 -1.16
C LEU A 364 6.54 -20.89 -1.61
N ASP A 365 6.03 -21.69 -2.55
CA ASP A 365 4.62 -21.66 -2.97
C ASP A 365 3.67 -21.95 -1.80
N ARG A 366 4.00 -22.91 -0.94
CA ARG A 366 3.23 -23.19 0.30
C ARG A 366 3.24 -22.00 1.26
N THR A 367 4.40 -21.36 1.43
CA THR A 367 4.54 -20.16 2.27
C THR A 367 3.77 -18.97 1.70
N LEU A 368 3.78 -18.77 0.39
CA LEU A 368 2.98 -17.75 -0.30
C LEU A 368 1.48 -17.95 -0.06
N ARG A 369 0.98 -19.19 -0.17
CA ARG A 369 -0.44 -19.49 0.13
C ARG A 369 -0.80 -19.13 1.58
N LEU A 370 0.07 -19.47 2.54
CA LEU A 370 -0.13 -19.13 3.94
C LEU A 370 -0.11 -17.61 4.15
N PHE A 371 0.86 -16.92 3.54
CA PHE A 371 0.98 -15.46 3.58
C PHE A 371 -0.27 -14.78 3.05
N TYR A 372 -0.77 -15.16 1.86
CA TYR A 372 -1.97 -14.58 1.27
C TYR A 372 -3.21 -14.80 2.15
N HIS A 373 -3.34 -15.98 2.75
CA HIS A 373 -4.43 -16.25 3.68
C HIS A 373 -4.38 -15.31 4.90
N GLN A 374 -3.22 -15.19 5.55
CA GLN A 374 -3.10 -14.33 6.74
C GLN A 374 -3.17 -12.84 6.42
N ALA A 375 -2.59 -12.41 5.30
CA ALA A 375 -2.68 -11.03 4.85
C ALA A 375 -4.13 -10.62 4.56
N ARG A 376 -4.96 -11.51 3.98
CA ARG A 376 -6.40 -11.28 3.85
C ARG A 376 -7.08 -11.15 5.21
N THR A 377 -6.81 -12.06 6.15
CA THR A 377 -7.40 -12.02 7.50
C THR A 377 -7.05 -10.71 8.21
N ALA A 378 -5.82 -10.22 8.07
CA ALA A 378 -5.35 -8.95 8.60
C ALA A 378 -5.69 -7.73 7.73
N ARG A 379 -6.46 -7.91 6.65
CA ARG A 379 -6.81 -6.88 5.64
C ARG A 379 -5.62 -6.09 5.07
N GLN A 380 -4.45 -6.74 4.98
CA GLN A 380 -3.21 -6.16 4.44
C GLN A 380 -3.12 -6.34 2.91
N GLY A 381 -4.12 -5.81 2.20
CA GLY A 381 -4.16 -5.85 0.74
C GLY A 381 -2.92 -5.25 0.04
N PRO A 382 -2.30 -4.14 0.52
CA PRO A 382 -1.08 -3.60 -0.10
C PRO A 382 0.08 -4.60 -0.11
N LEU A 383 0.30 -5.32 0.99
CA LEU A 383 1.39 -6.31 1.08
C LEU A 383 1.17 -7.49 0.12
N MET A 384 -0.08 -7.93 -0.05
CA MET A 384 -0.41 -8.96 -1.04
C MET A 384 -0.14 -8.50 -2.47
N VAL A 385 -0.42 -7.24 -2.78
CA VAL A 385 -0.12 -6.64 -4.09
C VAL A 385 1.38 -6.68 -4.35
N THR A 386 2.20 -6.19 -3.41
CA THR A 386 3.66 -6.17 -3.54
C THR A 386 4.22 -7.57 -3.74
N VAL A 387 3.86 -8.53 -2.87
CA VAL A 387 4.36 -9.92 -3.00
C VAL A 387 3.92 -10.55 -4.32
N TYR A 388 2.66 -10.38 -4.73
CA TYR A 388 2.16 -10.93 -5.99
C TYR A 388 2.82 -10.32 -7.23
N GLN A 389 3.16 -9.03 -7.20
CA GLN A 389 3.95 -8.41 -8.29
C GLN A 389 5.32 -9.08 -8.42
N HIS A 390 6.00 -9.34 -7.30
CA HIS A 390 7.28 -10.04 -7.32
C HIS A 390 7.16 -11.48 -7.82
N THR A 391 6.13 -12.23 -7.44
CA THR A 391 5.92 -13.59 -7.99
C THR A 391 5.65 -13.59 -9.50
N ARG A 392 5.20 -12.47 -10.06
CA ARG A 392 4.92 -12.29 -11.50
C ARG A 392 5.98 -11.48 -12.24
N SER A 393 7.10 -11.15 -11.60
CA SER A 393 8.25 -10.52 -12.26
C SER A 393 8.78 -11.42 -13.39
N PRO A 394 9.28 -10.84 -14.51
CA PRO A 394 9.78 -11.61 -15.64
C PRO A 394 10.84 -12.64 -15.23
N GLU A 395 11.75 -12.27 -14.32
CA GLU A 395 12.81 -13.11 -13.79
C GLU A 395 12.22 -14.35 -13.11
N ASN A 396 11.19 -14.16 -12.29
CA ASN A 396 10.53 -15.27 -11.61
C ASN A 396 9.74 -16.16 -12.58
N ARG A 397 9.03 -15.57 -13.56
CA ARG A 397 8.18 -16.30 -14.52
C ARG A 397 8.96 -17.23 -15.44
N VAL A 398 10.21 -16.88 -15.79
CA VAL A 398 11.07 -17.73 -16.63
C VAL A 398 11.43 -19.02 -15.90
N HIS A 399 11.66 -18.95 -14.59
CA HIS A 399 12.14 -20.10 -13.82
C HIS A 399 11.01 -20.91 -13.19
N TYR A 400 9.97 -20.26 -12.65
CA TYR A 400 8.92 -20.93 -11.90
C TYR A 400 7.57 -20.22 -12.02
N SER A 401 6.49 -20.99 -12.13
CA SER A 401 5.12 -20.47 -12.01
C SER A 401 4.62 -20.64 -10.57
N TYR A 402 4.58 -19.55 -9.81
CA TYR A 402 3.96 -19.54 -8.48
C TYR A 402 2.45 -19.38 -8.60
N HIS A 403 1.69 -20.10 -7.77
CA HIS A 403 0.24 -20.02 -7.80
C HIS A 403 -0.23 -18.65 -7.27
N PRO A 404 -1.35 -18.11 -7.80
CA PRO A 404 -2.00 -16.96 -7.19
C PRO A 404 -2.64 -17.35 -5.84
N PRO A 405 -3.17 -16.39 -5.07
CA PRO A 405 -3.95 -16.69 -3.87
C PRO A 405 -5.07 -17.69 -4.18
N GLN A 406 -5.35 -18.65 -3.31
CA GLN A 406 -6.32 -19.72 -3.58
C GLN A 406 -7.59 -19.59 -2.74
N GLY A 407 -8.64 -20.31 -3.13
CA GLY A 407 -9.92 -20.32 -2.42
C GLY A 407 -10.60 -18.95 -2.41
N GLY A 408 -11.38 -18.64 -1.37
CA GLY A 408 -12.03 -17.33 -1.23
C GLY A 408 -11.06 -16.15 -1.11
N THR A 409 -9.76 -16.41 -0.90
CA THR A 409 -8.73 -15.36 -0.89
C THR A 409 -8.49 -14.81 -2.29
N LEU A 410 -8.66 -15.63 -3.33
CA LEU A 410 -8.53 -15.21 -4.72
C LEU A 410 -9.53 -14.11 -5.08
N LEU A 411 -10.82 -14.37 -4.85
CA LEU A 411 -11.89 -13.41 -5.19
C LEU A 411 -11.78 -12.12 -4.37
N TRP A 412 -11.44 -12.23 -3.07
CA TRP A 412 -11.20 -11.07 -2.24
C TRP A 412 -10.03 -10.22 -2.76
N PHE A 413 -8.90 -10.86 -3.08
CA PHE A 413 -7.72 -10.16 -3.59
C PHE A 413 -7.98 -9.51 -4.95
N PHE A 414 -8.67 -10.19 -5.85
CA PHE A 414 -9.07 -9.61 -7.14
C PHE A 414 -9.98 -8.38 -6.96
N ARG A 415 -10.99 -8.46 -6.08
CA ARG A 415 -11.84 -7.29 -5.77
C ARG A 415 -11.06 -6.15 -5.14
N TYR A 416 -10.11 -6.46 -4.26
CA TYR A 416 -9.22 -5.46 -3.67
C TYR A 416 -8.39 -4.72 -4.74
N THR A 417 -7.80 -5.45 -5.70
CA THR A 417 -6.98 -4.84 -6.76
C THR A 417 -7.81 -4.02 -7.76
N VAL A 418 -9.07 -4.38 -8.00
CA VAL A 418 -9.99 -3.60 -8.85
C VAL A 418 -10.53 -2.36 -8.13
N ALA A 419 -10.85 -2.46 -6.84
CA ALA A 419 -11.38 -1.33 -6.05
C ALA A 419 -10.29 -0.27 -5.77
N GLY A 420 -9.03 -0.70 -5.63
CA GLY A 420 -7.88 0.19 -5.48
C GLY A 420 -7.51 0.84 -6.81
N HIS A 421 -7.74 2.15 -6.95
CA HIS A 421 -7.56 2.90 -8.20
C HIS A 421 -6.13 2.80 -8.78
N ARG A 422 -5.13 2.44 -7.96
CA ARG A 422 -3.72 2.34 -8.35
C ARG A 422 -3.26 0.94 -8.79
N ASN A 423 -4.11 -0.09 -8.71
CA ASN A 423 -3.68 -1.48 -8.88
C ASN A 423 -4.30 -2.20 -10.10
N VAL A 424 -4.82 -1.47 -11.08
CA VAL A 424 -5.49 -2.04 -12.27
C VAL A 424 -4.54 -2.96 -13.07
N GLN A 425 -3.26 -2.63 -13.14
CA GLN A 425 -2.26 -3.47 -13.81
C GLN A 425 -2.12 -4.85 -13.12
N VAL A 426 -2.08 -4.86 -11.78
CA VAL A 426 -2.00 -6.09 -10.99
C VAL A 426 -3.28 -6.91 -11.10
N ALA A 427 -4.44 -6.24 -11.11
CA ALA A 427 -5.72 -6.89 -11.37
C ALA A 427 -5.76 -7.56 -12.75
N ARG A 428 -5.22 -6.90 -13.78
CA ARG A 428 -5.11 -7.47 -15.14
C ARG A 428 -4.18 -8.68 -15.17
N LEU A 429 -2.98 -8.56 -14.61
CA LEU A 429 -2.01 -9.67 -14.51
C LEU A 429 -2.60 -10.87 -13.75
N LEU A 430 -3.38 -10.61 -12.71
CA LEU A 430 -4.09 -11.65 -11.96
C LEU A 430 -5.21 -12.29 -12.79
N ALA A 431 -5.99 -11.50 -13.52
CA ALA A 431 -7.04 -12.02 -14.40
C ALA A 431 -6.49 -12.91 -15.51
N GLU A 432 -5.40 -12.48 -16.17
CA GLU A 432 -4.70 -13.25 -17.20
C GLU A 432 -4.18 -14.56 -16.63
N HIS A 433 -3.49 -14.51 -15.49
CA HIS A 433 -2.96 -15.70 -14.83
C HIS A 433 -4.05 -16.72 -14.48
N ILE A 434 -5.18 -16.27 -13.93
CA ILE A 434 -6.32 -17.15 -13.61
C ILE A 434 -6.95 -17.76 -14.87
N ALA A 435 -7.04 -16.99 -15.95
CA ALA A 435 -7.67 -17.42 -17.19
C ALA A 435 -6.80 -18.36 -18.02
N GLU A 436 -5.47 -18.27 -17.88
CA GLU A 436 -4.49 -19.07 -18.62
C GLU A 436 -4.13 -20.38 -17.92
N ASP A 437 -4.11 -20.41 -16.58
CA ASP A 437 -3.71 -21.60 -15.82
C ASP A 437 -4.92 -22.44 -15.39
N GLU A 438 -5.08 -23.59 -16.05
CA GLU A 438 -6.12 -24.56 -15.73
C GLU A 438 -5.91 -25.26 -14.38
N GLY A 439 -4.69 -25.25 -13.82
CA GLY A 439 -4.40 -25.82 -12.50
C GLY A 439 -5.01 -25.02 -11.34
N ILE A 440 -5.45 -23.78 -11.56
CA ILE A 440 -6.02 -22.94 -10.52
C ILE A 440 -7.44 -23.41 -10.19
N VAL A 441 -7.61 -23.98 -8.98
CA VAL A 441 -8.90 -24.41 -8.45
C VAL A 441 -9.65 -23.21 -7.87
N ILE A 442 -10.72 -22.81 -8.55
CA ILE A 442 -11.66 -21.77 -8.07
C ILE A 442 -12.81 -22.47 -7.34
N PRO A 443 -13.13 -22.07 -6.08
CA PRO A 443 -14.30 -22.60 -5.36
C PRO A 443 -15.57 -22.47 -6.19
N TYR A 444 -16.41 -23.50 -6.14
CA TYR A 444 -17.64 -23.61 -6.92
C TYR A 444 -18.49 -22.32 -6.90
N HIS A 445 -18.79 -21.83 -5.69
CA HIS A 445 -19.62 -20.63 -5.48
C HIS A 445 -18.95 -19.33 -5.93
N ASP A 446 -17.63 -19.30 -6.10
CA ASP A 446 -16.89 -18.10 -6.49
C ASP A 446 -16.75 -17.94 -8.00
N LYS A 447 -16.95 -19.01 -8.79
CA LYS A 447 -16.72 -19.00 -10.26
C LYS A 447 -17.52 -17.90 -10.96
N ALA A 448 -18.84 -17.87 -10.76
CA ALA A 448 -19.72 -16.87 -11.37
C ALA A 448 -19.37 -15.45 -10.91
N ALA A 449 -19.09 -15.28 -9.61
CA ALA A 449 -18.71 -14.00 -9.04
C ALA A 449 -17.37 -13.48 -9.60
N LEU A 450 -16.43 -14.38 -9.86
CA LEU A 450 -15.13 -14.04 -10.43
C LEU A 450 -15.25 -13.64 -11.91
N VAL A 451 -15.98 -14.41 -12.73
CA VAL A 451 -16.28 -14.05 -14.13
C VAL A 451 -16.99 -12.69 -14.19
N THR A 452 -17.99 -12.48 -13.32
CA THR A 452 -18.67 -11.18 -13.18
C THR A 452 -17.69 -10.06 -12.85
N SER A 453 -16.75 -10.32 -11.94
CA SER A 453 -15.76 -9.32 -11.52
C SER A 453 -14.77 -8.99 -12.66
N PHE A 454 -14.37 -9.98 -13.46
CA PHE A 454 -13.53 -9.74 -14.65
C PHE A 454 -14.28 -8.88 -15.68
N ALA A 455 -15.56 -9.19 -15.90
CA ALA A 455 -16.37 -8.45 -16.85
C ALA A 455 -16.60 -7.00 -16.41
N LEU A 456 -16.87 -6.78 -15.11
CA LEU A 456 -16.99 -5.44 -14.52
C LEU A 456 -15.70 -4.62 -14.62
N ALA A 457 -14.54 -5.26 -14.46
CA ALA A 457 -13.23 -4.62 -14.61
C ALA A 457 -12.85 -4.34 -16.07
N GLY A 458 -13.65 -4.80 -17.04
CA GLY A 458 -13.38 -4.62 -18.47
C GLY A 458 -12.33 -5.58 -19.05
N PHE A 459 -12.00 -6.66 -18.34
CA PHE A 459 -11.01 -7.66 -18.77
C PHE A 459 -11.68 -8.69 -19.69
N SER A 460 -12.00 -8.29 -20.91
CA SER A 460 -12.82 -9.09 -21.84
C SER A 460 -12.22 -10.45 -22.19
N LEU A 461 -10.94 -10.51 -22.56
CA LEU A 461 -10.32 -11.77 -22.95
C LEU A 461 -10.24 -12.77 -21.76
N PRO A 462 -9.74 -12.39 -20.57
CA PRO A 462 -9.82 -13.24 -19.39
C PRO A 462 -11.26 -13.63 -19.02
N ALA A 463 -12.22 -12.70 -19.11
CA ALA A 463 -13.62 -12.97 -18.78
C ALA A 463 -14.25 -14.02 -19.72
N ARG A 464 -14.00 -13.92 -21.03
CA ARG A 464 -14.45 -14.90 -22.02
C ARG A 464 -13.84 -16.26 -21.79
N ARG A 465 -12.50 -16.35 -21.68
CA ARG A 465 -11.80 -17.63 -21.46
C ARG A 465 -12.32 -18.32 -20.19
N LEU A 466 -12.44 -17.59 -19.10
CA LEU A 466 -12.91 -18.13 -17.82
C LEU A 466 -14.38 -18.56 -17.88
N TRP A 467 -15.22 -17.82 -18.61
CA TRP A 467 -16.62 -18.21 -18.81
C TRP A 467 -16.72 -19.45 -19.70
N GLU A 468 -16.02 -19.52 -20.84
CA GLU A 468 -16.02 -20.68 -21.74
C GLU A 468 -15.55 -21.95 -21.01
N ARG A 469 -14.53 -21.83 -20.15
CA ARG A 469 -14.06 -22.91 -19.28
C ARG A 469 -15.15 -23.48 -18.35
N TYR A 470 -16.13 -22.67 -17.95
CA TYR A 470 -17.18 -23.05 -17.01
C TYR A 470 -18.60 -22.98 -17.60
N ALA A 471 -18.73 -22.83 -18.92
CA ALA A 471 -20.03 -22.65 -19.57
C ALA A 471 -20.94 -23.88 -19.41
N GLY A 472 -20.36 -25.08 -19.22
CA GLY A 472 -21.13 -26.29 -18.92
C GLY A 472 -21.64 -26.39 -17.47
N GLN A 473 -21.34 -25.43 -16.60
CA GLN A 473 -21.80 -25.41 -15.21
C GLN A 473 -22.96 -24.43 -15.05
N SER A 474 -24.11 -24.94 -14.58
CA SER A 474 -25.35 -24.17 -14.40
C SER A 474 -25.18 -22.92 -13.52
N GLU A 475 -24.27 -22.94 -12.57
CA GLU A 475 -24.02 -21.84 -11.63
C GLU A 475 -23.30 -20.67 -12.30
N VAL A 476 -22.56 -20.91 -13.37
CA VAL A 476 -21.87 -19.86 -14.12
C VAL A 476 -22.72 -19.43 -15.31
N ALA A 477 -23.16 -20.38 -16.14
CA ALA A 477 -23.97 -20.09 -17.32
C ALA A 477 -25.38 -19.60 -16.95
N GLY A 478 -25.99 -20.17 -15.91
CA GLY A 478 -27.27 -19.75 -15.36
C GLY A 478 -27.20 -18.56 -14.38
N ASN A 479 -26.05 -17.94 -14.17
CA ASN A 479 -26.03 -16.74 -13.33
C ASN A 479 -26.44 -15.49 -14.12
N ALA A 480 -27.60 -14.93 -13.80
CA ALA A 480 -28.16 -13.78 -14.50
C ALA A 480 -27.23 -12.54 -14.43
N THR A 481 -26.53 -12.36 -13.31
CA THR A 481 -25.59 -11.24 -13.14
C THR A 481 -24.38 -11.43 -14.03
N THR A 482 -23.79 -12.62 -14.06
CA THR A 482 -22.66 -12.96 -14.93
C THR A 482 -23.02 -12.76 -16.40
N MET A 483 -24.16 -13.29 -16.83
CA MET A 483 -24.67 -13.16 -18.20
C MET A 483 -24.83 -11.68 -18.59
N LEU A 484 -25.52 -10.88 -17.78
CA LEU A 484 -25.72 -9.46 -18.08
C LEU A 484 -24.41 -8.67 -18.16
N ARG A 485 -23.43 -8.96 -17.30
CA ARG A 485 -22.12 -8.27 -17.33
C ARG A 485 -21.28 -8.67 -18.53
N LEU A 486 -21.28 -9.93 -18.93
CA LEU A 486 -20.61 -10.37 -20.15
C LEU A 486 -21.27 -9.76 -21.38
N VAL A 487 -22.59 -9.86 -21.52
CA VAL A 487 -23.31 -9.29 -22.67
C VAL A 487 -23.05 -7.78 -22.77
N SER A 488 -23.11 -7.05 -21.66
CA SER A 488 -22.78 -5.61 -21.62
C SER A 488 -21.35 -5.32 -22.06
N LEU A 489 -20.37 -6.06 -21.55
CA LEU A 489 -18.96 -5.88 -21.91
C LEU A 489 -18.73 -6.07 -23.41
N PHE A 490 -19.22 -7.19 -23.97
CA PHE A 490 -18.99 -7.54 -25.36
C PHE A 490 -19.80 -6.70 -26.34
N ALA A 491 -21.02 -6.28 -25.98
CA ALA A 491 -21.79 -5.30 -26.74
C ALA A 491 -21.08 -3.94 -26.79
N ASN A 492 -20.52 -3.48 -25.67
CA ASN A 492 -19.77 -2.23 -25.61
C ASN A 492 -18.49 -2.28 -26.46
N LEU A 493 -17.74 -3.38 -26.43
CA LEU A 493 -16.56 -3.57 -27.26
C LEU A 493 -16.90 -3.60 -28.75
N SER A 494 -17.95 -4.33 -29.12
CA SER A 494 -18.48 -4.36 -30.49
C SER A 494 -18.81 -2.95 -30.98
N ARG A 495 -19.57 -2.16 -30.21
CA ARG A 495 -19.93 -0.78 -30.57
C ARG A 495 -18.71 0.13 -30.69
N ARG A 496 -17.74 0.02 -29.79
CA ARG A 496 -16.49 0.80 -29.85
C ARG A 496 -15.71 0.50 -31.13
N LEU A 497 -15.56 -0.77 -31.49
CA LEU A 497 -14.88 -1.16 -32.72
C LEU A 497 -15.65 -0.66 -33.97
N SER A 498 -16.97 -0.83 -34.01
CA SER A 498 -17.79 -0.31 -35.11
C SER A 498 -17.75 1.23 -35.22
N SER A 499 -17.66 1.95 -34.11
CA SER A 499 -17.58 3.42 -34.12
C SER A 499 -16.25 3.92 -34.70
N LYS A 500 -15.13 3.29 -34.34
CA LYS A 500 -13.80 3.61 -34.88
C LYS A 500 -13.76 3.42 -36.40
N PHE A 501 -14.47 2.42 -36.90
CA PHE A 501 -14.64 2.15 -38.32
C PHE A 501 -15.47 3.24 -39.02
N SER A 502 -16.63 3.59 -38.45
CA SER A 502 -17.53 4.58 -39.03
C SER A 502 -16.93 5.99 -39.12
N THR A 503 -15.95 6.34 -38.29
CA THR A 503 -15.25 7.65 -38.39
C THR A 503 -14.23 7.72 -39.52
N LYS A 504 -13.71 6.58 -40.00
CA LYS A 504 -12.70 6.56 -41.07
C LYS A 504 -13.32 6.54 -42.45
N CYS A 505 -14.43 5.85 -42.63
CA CYS A 505 -15.21 5.91 -43.86
C CYS A 505 -16.15 7.10 -43.79
N ARG A 506 -16.07 8.04 -44.76
CA ARG A 506 -17.10 9.09 -44.93
C ARG A 506 -18.48 8.43 -44.76
N PRO A 507 -19.39 9.02 -43.97
CA PRO A 507 -20.65 8.39 -43.66
C PRO A 507 -21.45 8.22 -44.95
N VAL A 508 -21.39 7.03 -45.55
CA VAL A 508 -22.44 6.56 -46.43
C VAL A 508 -23.66 6.44 -45.53
N PRO A 509 -24.79 7.09 -45.85
CA PRO A 509 -25.99 7.02 -45.02
C PRO A 509 -26.31 5.56 -44.74
N ARG A 510 -26.26 5.15 -43.45
CA ARG A 510 -26.69 3.81 -43.03
C ARG A 510 -28.06 3.56 -43.66
N SER A 511 -28.17 2.53 -44.49
CA SER A 511 -29.37 2.26 -45.29
C SER A 511 -30.59 2.25 -44.37
N PHE A 512 -31.50 3.19 -44.65
CA PHE A 512 -32.71 3.47 -43.89
C PHE A 512 -33.75 2.34 -43.93
N PHE A 513 -33.49 1.27 -44.69
CA PHE A 513 -34.47 0.25 -45.05
C PHE A 513 -34.85 -0.68 -43.88
N ASP A 514 -33.97 -0.91 -42.90
CA ASP A 514 -34.31 -1.76 -41.74
C ASP A 514 -35.02 -1.02 -40.58
N ARG A 515 -34.93 0.32 -40.52
CA ARG A 515 -35.57 1.09 -39.45
C ARG A 515 -37.09 1.11 -39.55
N LYS A 516 -37.66 1.12 -40.76
CA LYS A 516 -39.13 1.24 -40.92
C LYS A 516 -39.88 -0.01 -40.42
N ALA A 517 -39.34 -1.20 -40.67
CA ALA A 517 -39.91 -2.45 -40.16
C ALA A 517 -39.80 -2.49 -38.63
N ALA A 518 -38.62 -2.21 -38.08
CA ALA A 518 -38.39 -2.17 -36.63
C ALA A 518 -39.28 -1.13 -35.91
N VAL A 519 -39.48 0.06 -36.50
CA VAL A 519 -40.34 1.11 -35.93
C VAL A 519 -41.81 0.69 -35.91
N ARG A 520 -42.32 0.00 -36.93
CA ARG A 520 -43.70 -0.50 -36.96
C ARG A 520 -43.92 -1.59 -35.91
N THR A 521 -43.08 -2.63 -35.91
CA THR A 521 -43.20 -3.74 -34.95
C THR A 521 -43.03 -3.28 -33.51
N LEU A 522 -42.20 -2.25 -33.28
CA LEU A 522 -42.06 -1.64 -31.96
C LEU A 522 -43.24 -0.75 -31.59
N GLY A 523 -43.79 0.03 -32.53
CA GLY A 523 -45.01 0.81 -32.30
C GLY A 523 -46.17 -0.08 -31.83
N ASP A 524 -46.31 -1.25 -32.46
CA ASP A 524 -47.27 -2.27 -32.05
C ASP A 524 -46.92 -2.85 -30.68
N GLY A 525 -45.65 -3.22 -30.45
CA GLY A 525 -45.19 -3.72 -29.16
C GLY A 525 -45.39 -2.74 -27.99
N ILE A 526 -45.11 -1.46 -28.20
CA ILE A 526 -45.36 -0.38 -27.22
C ILE A 526 -46.85 -0.24 -26.96
N ASN A 527 -47.68 -0.29 -28.00
CA ASN A 527 -49.13 -0.20 -27.84
C ASN A 527 -49.71 -1.42 -27.12
N VAL A 528 -49.17 -2.62 -27.34
CA VAL A 528 -49.60 -3.83 -26.62
C VAL A 528 -49.15 -3.77 -25.16
N PHE A 529 -47.90 -3.37 -24.90
CA PHE A 529 -47.38 -3.17 -23.55
C PHE A 529 -48.21 -2.12 -22.79
N ALA A 530 -48.47 -0.98 -23.43
CA ALA A 530 -49.32 0.08 -22.90
C ALA A 530 -50.74 -0.45 -22.61
N GLY A 531 -51.36 -1.13 -23.56
CA GLY A 531 -52.71 -1.69 -23.38
C GLY A 531 -52.79 -2.69 -22.23
N THR A 532 -51.74 -3.47 -22.00
CA THR A 532 -51.71 -4.47 -20.91
C THR A 532 -51.55 -3.83 -19.53
N LEU A 533 -50.94 -2.64 -19.48
CA LEU A 533 -50.90 -1.78 -18.29
C LEU A 533 -52.16 -0.93 -18.11
N GLY A 534 -53.20 -1.09 -18.95
CA GLY A 534 -54.41 -0.27 -18.92
C GLY A 534 -54.21 1.15 -19.47
N LEU A 535 -53.17 1.37 -20.28
CA LEU A 535 -52.80 2.69 -20.79
C LEU A 535 -53.40 2.95 -22.20
N PRO A 536 -53.78 4.21 -22.52
CA PRO A 536 -54.32 4.57 -23.84
C PRO A 536 -53.32 4.31 -25.00
N ARG A 537 -53.80 3.88 -26.18
CA ARG A 537 -52.94 3.65 -27.38
C ARG A 537 -52.31 4.95 -27.88
N LEU A 538 -51.08 4.89 -28.41
CA LEU A 538 -50.42 6.04 -29.05
C LEU A 538 -51.02 6.29 -30.45
N ALA A 539 -51.53 7.51 -30.69
CA ALA A 539 -52.04 7.92 -32.00
C ALA A 539 -50.89 7.91 -33.04
N HIS A 540 -51.06 7.16 -34.14
CA HIS A 540 -50.08 7.09 -35.22
C HIS A 540 -50.08 8.39 -36.05
N GLY A 541 -49.09 9.24 -35.86
CA GLY A 541 -48.82 10.37 -36.75
C GLY A 541 -48.20 9.89 -38.08
N GLN A 542 -49.00 9.70 -39.11
CA GLN A 542 -48.54 9.41 -40.47
C GLN A 542 -48.17 10.71 -41.21
N ASN A 543 -46.94 11.22 -41.04
CA ASN A 543 -46.42 12.28 -41.93
C ASN A 543 -45.34 11.70 -42.85
N GLY A 544 -45.65 11.67 -44.15
CA GLY A 544 -44.84 11.07 -45.20
C GLY A 544 -43.66 11.93 -45.65
N LEU A 545 -42.44 11.41 -45.51
CA LEU A 545 -41.25 11.89 -46.19
C LEU A 545 -40.99 11.06 -47.45
N LYS A 546 -41.14 11.68 -48.63
CA LYS A 546 -40.64 11.16 -49.91
C LYS A 546 -39.13 11.44 -50.01
N MET A 547 -38.33 10.46 -50.44
CA MET A 547 -36.89 10.62 -50.70
C MET A 547 -36.55 10.23 -52.14
N HIS A 548 -35.64 11.01 -52.73
CA HIS A 548 -35.04 10.80 -54.05
C HIS A 548 -33.81 9.87 -53.95
N GLU A 549 -33.75 8.86 -54.82
CA GLU A 549 -32.59 8.00 -55.05
C GLU A 549 -31.72 8.60 -56.16
N GLY A 550 -30.43 8.83 -55.87
CA GLY A 550 -29.41 9.22 -56.84
C GLY A 550 -28.20 8.32 -56.69
N ALA A 551 -27.92 7.54 -57.72
CA ALA A 551 -26.80 6.61 -57.80
C ALA A 551 -25.51 7.34 -58.20
N ILE A 552 -24.45 7.16 -57.41
CA ILE A 552 -23.07 7.46 -57.83
C ILE A 552 -22.22 6.23 -57.53
N ALA A 553 -21.79 5.56 -58.59
CA ALA A 553 -20.78 4.51 -58.55
C ALA A 553 -19.43 5.14 -58.88
N SER A 554 -18.45 4.98 -58.00
CA SER A 554 -17.04 5.17 -58.33
C SER A 554 -16.24 4.03 -57.72
N ASN A 555 -15.74 3.18 -58.60
CA ASN A 555 -14.79 2.11 -58.31
C ASN A 555 -13.35 2.64 -58.34
N VAL A 556 -12.45 1.83 -57.77
CA VAL A 556 -10.98 1.86 -57.89
C VAL A 556 -10.24 2.61 -56.79
N THR A 557 -9.93 1.88 -55.70
CA THR A 557 -8.59 1.61 -55.10
C THR A 557 -8.83 1.03 -53.70
N SER A 558 -8.96 -0.30 -53.55
CA SER A 558 -9.54 -0.86 -52.30
C SER A 558 -9.12 -2.28 -51.92
N SER A 559 -8.00 -2.85 -52.39
CA SER A 559 -7.66 -4.23 -51.99
C SER A 559 -7.13 -4.34 -50.54
N ALA A 560 -6.13 -3.52 -50.17
CA ALA A 560 -5.53 -3.58 -48.82
C ALA A 560 -6.44 -3.01 -47.71
N LEU A 561 -7.20 -1.94 -48.00
CA LEU A 561 -8.23 -1.43 -47.08
C LEU A 561 -9.31 -2.50 -46.82
N ARG A 562 -9.77 -3.22 -47.86
CA ARG A 562 -10.77 -4.29 -47.69
C ARG A 562 -10.30 -5.41 -46.75
N CYS A 563 -9.02 -5.74 -46.70
CA CYS A 563 -8.51 -6.78 -45.79
C CYS A 563 -8.55 -6.34 -44.32
N ALA A 564 -8.13 -5.12 -44.00
CA ALA A 564 -8.21 -4.59 -42.63
C ALA A 564 -9.66 -4.39 -42.17
N ASP A 565 -10.53 -4.00 -43.10
CA ASP A 565 -11.96 -3.83 -42.85
C ASP A 565 -12.62 -5.17 -42.53
N ARG A 566 -12.32 -6.23 -43.31
CA ARG A 566 -12.82 -7.59 -43.06
C ARG A 566 -12.40 -8.15 -41.70
N ALA A 567 -11.12 -8.04 -41.33
CA ALA A 567 -10.65 -8.52 -40.03
C ALA A 567 -11.36 -7.84 -38.85
N THR A 568 -11.66 -6.54 -38.99
CA THR A 568 -12.40 -5.78 -37.98
C THR A 568 -13.88 -6.17 -37.94
N GLU A 569 -14.52 -6.36 -39.10
CA GLU A 569 -15.90 -6.85 -39.20
C GLU A 569 -16.05 -8.24 -38.59
N ASP A 570 -15.10 -9.14 -38.85
CA ASP A 570 -15.05 -10.49 -38.27
C ASP A 570 -14.88 -10.42 -36.75
N GLN A 571 -14.05 -9.50 -36.25
CA GLN A 571 -13.92 -9.27 -34.80
C GLN A 571 -15.22 -8.74 -34.18
N VAL A 572 -15.89 -7.77 -34.82
CA VAL A 572 -17.19 -7.24 -34.35
C VAL A 572 -18.25 -8.36 -34.33
N ARG A 573 -18.23 -9.23 -35.34
CA ARG A 573 -19.12 -10.40 -35.46
C ARG A 573 -18.83 -11.44 -34.38
N ASP A 574 -17.57 -11.75 -34.12
CA ASP A 574 -17.17 -12.68 -33.05
C ASP A 574 -17.58 -12.16 -31.67
N LEU A 575 -17.36 -10.88 -31.37
CA LEU A 575 -17.77 -10.29 -30.08
C LEU A 575 -19.29 -10.35 -29.87
N ARG A 576 -20.08 -10.05 -30.91
CA ARG A 576 -21.56 -10.19 -30.85
C ARG A 576 -21.98 -11.65 -30.75
N GLY A 577 -21.37 -12.52 -31.56
CA GLY A 577 -21.62 -13.95 -31.55
C GLY A 577 -21.36 -14.56 -30.17
N PHE A 578 -20.27 -14.17 -29.50
CA PHE A 578 -20.00 -14.57 -28.12
C PHE A 578 -21.11 -14.09 -27.16
N ALA A 579 -21.56 -12.84 -27.24
CA ALA A 579 -22.63 -12.35 -26.38
C ALA A 579 -23.94 -13.13 -26.56
N TYR A 580 -24.31 -13.49 -27.80
CA TYR A 580 -25.46 -14.37 -28.05
C TYR A 580 -25.25 -15.78 -27.49
N ARG A 581 -24.06 -16.38 -27.61
CA ARG A 581 -23.76 -17.69 -26.99
C ARG A 581 -23.95 -17.66 -25.47
N VAL A 582 -23.57 -16.58 -24.80
CA VAL A 582 -23.80 -16.42 -23.35
C VAL A 582 -25.31 -16.38 -23.03
N ILE A 583 -26.12 -15.72 -23.86
CA ILE A 583 -27.59 -15.69 -23.71
C ILE A 583 -28.19 -17.07 -23.92
N GLU A 584 -27.80 -17.80 -24.98
CA GLU A 584 -28.33 -19.13 -25.26
C GLU A 584 -27.97 -20.12 -24.15
N ALA A 585 -26.72 -20.14 -23.67
CA ALA A 585 -26.33 -20.97 -22.53
C ALA A 585 -27.12 -20.63 -21.25
N PHE A 586 -27.42 -19.35 -21.02
CA PHE A 586 -28.29 -18.94 -19.90
C PHE A 586 -29.72 -19.46 -20.06
N LYS A 587 -30.27 -19.45 -21.28
CA LYS A 587 -31.61 -20.02 -21.56
C LYS A 587 -31.63 -21.54 -21.40
N GLU A 588 -30.59 -22.24 -21.85
CA GLU A 588 -30.46 -23.70 -21.71
C GLU A 588 -30.44 -24.13 -20.25
N CYS A 589 -29.84 -23.33 -19.36
CA CYS A 589 -29.91 -23.54 -17.91
C CYS A 589 -31.32 -23.31 -17.33
N HIS A 590 -32.23 -22.70 -18.10
CA HIS A 590 -33.52 -22.16 -17.65
C HIS A 590 -34.68 -22.40 -18.64
N PRO A 591 -34.85 -23.63 -19.17
CA PRO A 591 -35.71 -23.90 -20.32
C PRO A 591 -37.19 -23.60 -20.08
N HIS A 592 -37.63 -23.65 -18.82
CA HIS A 592 -39.03 -23.46 -18.41
C HIS A 592 -39.19 -22.32 -17.40
N THR A 593 -38.28 -21.34 -17.38
CA THR A 593 -38.32 -20.33 -16.33
C THR A 593 -39.45 -19.34 -16.53
N HIS A 594 -40.54 -19.58 -15.82
CA HIS A 594 -41.49 -18.55 -15.41
C HIS A 594 -40.92 -17.69 -14.27
N ILE A 595 -39.67 -17.91 -13.85
CA ILE A 595 -39.02 -17.09 -12.82
C ILE A 595 -38.84 -15.68 -13.39
N HIS A 596 -39.64 -14.76 -12.88
CA HIS A 596 -39.67 -13.34 -13.26
C HIS A 596 -38.27 -12.72 -13.42
N HIS A 597 -37.38 -12.96 -12.45
CA HIS A 597 -36.02 -12.44 -12.48
C HIS A 597 -35.20 -12.89 -13.71
N HIS A 598 -35.37 -14.14 -14.17
CA HIS A 598 -34.62 -14.68 -15.31
C HIS A 598 -35.15 -14.13 -16.64
N LEU A 599 -36.47 -14.01 -16.76
CA LEU A 599 -37.11 -13.39 -17.92
C LEU A 599 -36.72 -11.90 -18.04
N ASN A 600 -36.71 -11.17 -16.92
CA ASN A 600 -36.26 -9.78 -16.90
C ASN A 600 -34.77 -9.67 -17.33
N ALA A 601 -33.90 -10.54 -16.82
CA ALA A 601 -32.50 -10.55 -17.20
C ALA A 601 -32.31 -10.87 -18.71
N LEU A 602 -33.05 -11.84 -19.25
CA LEU A 602 -33.03 -12.14 -20.68
C LEU A 602 -33.49 -10.96 -21.54
N ALA A 603 -34.62 -10.35 -21.18
CA ALA A 603 -35.12 -9.18 -21.89
C ALA A 603 -34.05 -8.08 -21.94
N ARG A 604 -33.41 -7.79 -20.79
CA ARG A 604 -32.31 -6.82 -20.69
C ARG A 604 -31.12 -7.18 -21.56
N ALA A 605 -30.73 -8.45 -21.61
CA ALA A 605 -29.61 -8.90 -22.42
C ALA A 605 -29.84 -8.61 -23.92
N TYR A 606 -31.04 -8.89 -24.42
CA TYR A 606 -31.43 -8.55 -25.78
C TYR A 606 -31.48 -7.04 -26.03
N MET A 607 -31.99 -6.24 -25.08
CA MET A 607 -31.96 -4.78 -25.20
C MET A 607 -30.53 -4.22 -25.28
N ILE A 608 -29.58 -4.81 -24.55
CA ILE A 608 -28.17 -4.42 -24.58
C ILE A 608 -27.54 -4.72 -25.96
N LEU A 609 -27.97 -5.80 -26.62
CA LEU A 609 -27.55 -6.16 -27.98
C LEU A 609 -28.30 -5.41 -29.09
N GLU A 610 -29.17 -4.46 -28.72
CA GLU A 610 -30.01 -3.69 -29.65
C GLU A 610 -31.03 -4.56 -30.42
N ASP A 611 -31.33 -5.77 -29.93
CA ASP A 611 -32.42 -6.63 -30.42
C ASP A 611 -33.70 -6.36 -29.60
N TYR A 612 -34.25 -5.17 -29.82
CA TYR A 612 -35.41 -4.69 -29.08
C TYR A 612 -36.65 -5.56 -29.27
N HIS A 613 -36.79 -6.21 -30.43
CA HIS A 613 -37.92 -7.08 -30.73
C HIS A 613 -37.90 -8.33 -29.84
N ALA A 614 -36.78 -9.05 -29.79
CA ALA A 614 -36.65 -10.22 -28.92
C ALA A 614 -36.81 -9.83 -27.45
N GLY A 615 -36.20 -8.71 -27.03
CA GLY A 615 -36.31 -8.20 -25.67
C GLY A 615 -37.75 -7.87 -25.25
N LEU A 616 -38.50 -7.15 -26.10
CA LEU A 616 -39.90 -6.83 -25.82
C LEU A 616 -40.79 -8.08 -25.83
N LYS A 617 -40.56 -9.04 -26.73
CA LYS A 617 -41.29 -10.30 -26.75
C LYS A 617 -41.17 -11.05 -25.42
N ILE A 618 -39.96 -11.11 -24.85
CA ILE A 618 -39.72 -11.73 -23.54
C ILE A 618 -40.40 -10.94 -22.42
N LEU A 619 -40.34 -9.60 -22.47
CA LEU A 619 -41.01 -8.76 -21.47
C LEU A 619 -42.54 -8.91 -21.52
N MET A 620 -43.13 -9.07 -22.69
CA MET A 620 -44.56 -9.36 -22.82
C MET A 620 -44.92 -10.71 -22.17
N THR A 621 -44.03 -11.71 -22.22
CA THR A 621 -44.19 -12.96 -21.47
C THR A 621 -44.16 -12.71 -19.97
N VAL A 622 -43.30 -11.81 -19.46
CA VAL A 622 -43.31 -11.42 -18.03
C VAL A 622 -44.67 -10.88 -17.65
N ILE A 623 -45.20 -9.90 -18.38
CA ILE A 623 -46.47 -9.23 -18.06
C ILE A 623 -47.67 -10.19 -18.14
N ARG A 624 -47.64 -11.17 -19.06
CA ARG A 624 -48.70 -12.18 -19.17
C ARG A 624 -48.78 -13.09 -17.94
N HIS A 625 -47.68 -13.28 -17.23
CA HIS A 625 -47.59 -14.23 -16.13
C HIS A 625 -47.38 -13.58 -14.76
N HIS A 626 -46.97 -12.32 -14.71
CA HIS A 626 -46.61 -11.59 -13.49
C HIS A 626 -47.09 -10.15 -13.58
N THR A 627 -47.38 -9.56 -12.42
CA THR A 627 -47.60 -8.12 -12.32
C THR A 627 -46.27 -7.39 -12.57
N PRO A 628 -46.19 -6.51 -13.58
CA PRO A 628 -44.94 -5.83 -13.92
C PRO A 628 -44.52 -4.90 -12.78
N ASP A 629 -43.24 -4.97 -12.41
CA ASP A 629 -42.66 -4.08 -11.42
C ASP A 629 -41.96 -2.87 -12.07
N ILE A 630 -41.43 -1.97 -11.24
CA ILE A 630 -40.69 -0.80 -11.71
C ILE A 630 -39.43 -1.19 -12.51
N ARG A 631 -38.84 -2.36 -12.26
CA ARG A 631 -37.65 -2.83 -12.97
C ARG A 631 -38.02 -3.25 -14.38
N ASP A 632 -39.11 -4.00 -14.56
CA ASP A 632 -39.66 -4.37 -15.86
C ASP A 632 -39.98 -3.13 -16.71
N ALA A 633 -40.67 -2.16 -16.11
CA ALA A 633 -40.99 -0.90 -16.75
C ALA A 633 -39.71 -0.15 -17.19
N ASN A 634 -38.66 -0.15 -16.36
CA ASN A 634 -37.37 0.45 -16.72
C ASN A 634 -36.64 -0.28 -17.87
N VAL A 635 -36.82 -1.60 -18.01
CA VAL A 635 -36.27 -2.36 -19.15
C VAL A 635 -36.97 -1.94 -20.45
N ALA A 636 -38.31 -1.88 -20.45
CA ALA A 636 -39.08 -1.36 -21.58
C ALA A 636 -38.71 0.11 -21.88
N LEU A 637 -38.64 0.94 -20.85
CA LEU A 637 -38.31 2.36 -20.96
C LEU A 637 -36.95 2.57 -21.61
N SER A 638 -35.95 1.74 -21.29
CA SER A 638 -34.62 1.79 -21.91
C SER A 638 -34.71 1.51 -23.42
N ALA A 639 -35.46 0.49 -23.83
CA ALA A 639 -35.65 0.14 -25.24
C ALA A 639 -36.40 1.23 -26.03
N ILE A 640 -37.46 1.77 -25.44
CA ILE A 640 -38.29 2.81 -26.05
C ILE A 640 -37.50 4.11 -26.18
N SER A 641 -36.80 4.51 -25.12
CA SER A 641 -35.98 5.73 -25.10
C SER A 641 -34.81 5.66 -26.07
N ALA A 642 -34.21 4.48 -26.25
CA ALA A 642 -33.14 4.28 -27.22
C ALA A 642 -33.56 4.63 -28.65
N GLN A 643 -34.83 4.41 -29.00
CA GLN A 643 -35.37 4.77 -30.31
C GLN A 643 -35.91 6.21 -30.36
N SER A 644 -36.60 6.64 -29.31
CA SER A 644 -37.15 7.99 -29.20
C SER A 644 -37.24 8.38 -27.73
N ALA A 645 -36.42 9.35 -27.31
CA ALA A 645 -36.45 9.85 -25.95
C ALA A 645 -37.80 10.51 -25.60
N ALA A 646 -38.47 11.12 -26.59
CA ALA A 646 -39.80 11.69 -26.42
C ALA A 646 -40.84 10.62 -26.07
N HIS A 647 -40.82 9.45 -26.73
CA HIS A 647 -41.69 8.33 -26.36
C HIS A 647 -41.36 7.79 -24.95
N GLY A 648 -40.08 7.79 -24.57
CA GLY A 648 -39.66 7.50 -23.20
C GLY A 648 -40.26 8.47 -22.18
N ALA A 649 -40.26 9.77 -22.47
CA ALA A 649 -40.87 10.78 -21.61
C ALA A 649 -42.39 10.60 -21.47
N THR A 650 -43.09 10.27 -22.56
CA THR A 650 -44.51 9.89 -22.51
C THR A 650 -44.74 8.66 -21.64
N MET A 651 -43.87 7.66 -21.76
CA MET A 651 -43.94 6.45 -20.94
C MET A 651 -43.74 6.75 -19.45
N LEU A 652 -42.87 7.69 -19.06
CA LEU A 652 -42.75 8.12 -17.65
C LEU A 652 -44.06 8.68 -17.10
N GLY A 653 -44.79 9.48 -17.89
CA GLY A 653 -46.12 9.96 -17.54
C GLY A 653 -47.09 8.80 -17.29
N ARG A 654 -47.12 7.85 -18.22
CA ARG A 654 -47.97 6.67 -18.13
C ARG A 654 -47.63 5.73 -16.99
N MET A 655 -46.34 5.58 -16.66
CA MET A 655 -45.92 4.83 -15.47
C MET A 655 -46.55 5.44 -14.21
N SER A 656 -46.52 6.77 -14.10
CA SER A 656 -47.12 7.49 -12.97
C SER A 656 -48.65 7.30 -12.92
N GLU A 657 -49.32 7.39 -14.07
CA GLU A 657 -50.77 7.13 -14.21
C GLU A 657 -51.16 5.70 -13.82
N ALA A 658 -50.32 4.72 -14.14
CA ALA A 658 -50.50 3.32 -13.74
C ALA A 658 -50.13 3.04 -12.27
N GLY A 659 -49.81 4.06 -11.47
CA GLY A 659 -49.38 3.91 -10.08
C GLY A 659 -47.94 3.42 -9.90
N LEU A 660 -47.18 3.23 -10.98
CA LEU A 660 -45.76 2.90 -10.94
C LEU A 660 -44.95 4.20 -10.76
N LYS A 661 -44.59 4.53 -9.53
CA LYS A 661 -43.78 5.72 -9.21
C LYS A 661 -42.42 5.67 -9.94
N PRO A 662 -42.17 6.53 -10.95
CA PRO A 662 -40.89 6.53 -11.63
C PRO A 662 -39.76 6.86 -10.66
N SER A 663 -38.63 6.20 -10.86
CA SER A 663 -37.46 6.35 -9.99
C SER A 663 -36.41 7.25 -10.64
N ALA A 664 -35.35 7.58 -9.89
CA ALA A 664 -34.17 8.24 -10.43
C ALA A 664 -33.56 7.50 -11.64
N VAL A 665 -33.62 6.16 -11.64
CA VAL A 665 -33.16 5.32 -12.77
C VAL A 665 -34.05 5.49 -13.98
N SER A 666 -35.37 5.64 -13.78
CA SER A 666 -36.36 5.83 -14.84
C SER A 666 -36.10 7.15 -15.57
N PHE A 667 -36.02 8.25 -14.83
CA PHE A 667 -35.68 9.57 -15.39
C PHE A 667 -34.28 9.59 -16.00
N GLY A 668 -33.28 9.03 -15.31
CA GLY A 668 -31.90 9.00 -15.78
C GLY A 668 -31.75 8.28 -17.12
N THR A 669 -32.51 7.21 -17.33
CA THR A 669 -32.54 6.47 -18.60
C THR A 669 -33.03 7.36 -19.76
N VAL A 670 -34.17 8.03 -19.59
CA VAL A 670 -34.73 8.88 -20.65
C VAL A 670 -33.84 10.10 -20.92
N ILE A 671 -33.33 10.73 -19.86
CA ILE A 671 -32.42 11.88 -19.95
C ILE A 671 -31.14 11.49 -20.70
N HIS A 672 -30.55 10.34 -20.38
CA HIS A 672 -29.35 9.84 -21.08
C HIS A 672 -29.60 9.69 -22.58
N HIS A 673 -30.75 9.14 -22.98
CA HIS A 673 -31.11 8.99 -24.39
C HIS A 673 -31.46 10.32 -25.07
N ALA A 674 -32.12 11.25 -24.38
CA ALA A 674 -32.38 12.60 -24.88
C ALA A 674 -31.06 13.34 -25.18
N VAL A 675 -30.07 13.23 -24.27
CA VAL A 675 -28.71 13.72 -24.46
C VAL A 675 -28.06 13.09 -25.69
N ALA A 676 -28.12 11.77 -25.84
CA ALA A 676 -27.55 11.06 -26.98
C ALA A 676 -28.18 11.47 -28.32
N GLN A 677 -29.48 11.80 -28.31
CA GLN A 677 -30.24 12.31 -29.45
C GLN A 677 -30.10 13.83 -29.66
N ARG A 678 -29.33 14.52 -28.79
CA ARG A 678 -29.10 15.97 -28.79
C ARG A 678 -30.37 16.81 -28.62
N ASP A 679 -31.36 16.30 -27.89
CA ASP A 679 -32.60 17.02 -27.57
C ASP A 679 -32.48 17.77 -26.23
N ALA A 680 -31.81 18.92 -26.25
CA ALA A 680 -31.55 19.74 -25.07
C ALA A 680 -32.84 20.26 -24.40
N ARG A 681 -33.91 20.48 -25.18
CA ARG A 681 -35.20 20.92 -24.68
C ARG A 681 -35.83 19.83 -23.83
N LEU A 682 -35.85 18.60 -24.34
CA LEU A 682 -36.39 17.46 -23.61
C LEU A 682 -35.59 17.17 -22.34
N VAL A 683 -34.26 17.29 -22.38
CA VAL A 683 -33.41 17.16 -21.19
C VAL A 683 -33.83 18.17 -20.11
N THR A 684 -33.97 19.45 -20.46
CA THR A 684 -34.36 20.52 -19.52
C THR A 684 -35.75 20.26 -18.92
N MET A 685 -36.71 19.83 -19.75
CA MET A 685 -38.06 19.47 -19.31
C MET A 685 -38.02 18.30 -18.33
N LEU A 686 -37.27 17.23 -18.62
CA LEU A 686 -37.17 16.06 -17.76
C LEU A 686 -36.45 16.35 -16.44
N LEU A 687 -35.44 17.21 -16.43
CA LEU A 687 -34.76 17.67 -15.22
C LEU A 687 -35.70 18.48 -14.32
N THR A 688 -36.47 19.40 -14.92
CA THR A 688 -37.47 20.21 -14.21
C THR A 688 -38.53 19.32 -13.58
N ARG A 689 -39.08 18.38 -14.37
CA ARG A 689 -40.07 17.42 -13.90
C ARG A 689 -39.52 16.52 -12.77
N ALA A 690 -38.30 16.02 -12.89
CA ALA A 690 -37.67 15.23 -11.83
C ALA A 690 -37.54 16.02 -10.52
N ARG A 691 -37.26 17.33 -10.61
CA ARG A 691 -37.20 18.23 -9.45
C ARG A 691 -38.56 18.46 -8.82
N GLU A 692 -39.59 18.70 -9.64
CA GLU A 692 -40.99 18.86 -9.19
C GLU A 692 -41.49 17.61 -8.47
N GLU A 693 -41.14 16.43 -8.98
CA GLU A 693 -41.46 15.13 -8.38
C GLU A 693 -40.53 14.77 -7.19
N LYS A 694 -39.58 15.65 -6.83
CA LYS A 694 -38.58 15.46 -5.75
C LYS A 694 -37.74 14.18 -5.92
N ILE A 695 -37.44 13.80 -7.16
CA ILE A 695 -36.63 12.63 -7.50
C ILE A 695 -35.15 13.03 -7.57
N GLY A 696 -34.35 12.54 -6.62
CA GLY A 696 -32.89 12.75 -6.60
C GLY A 696 -32.21 11.98 -7.73
N LEU A 697 -31.77 12.68 -8.78
CA LEU A 697 -31.05 12.07 -9.91
C LEU A 697 -29.67 11.57 -9.50
N SER A 698 -29.23 10.47 -10.10
CA SER A 698 -27.89 9.92 -9.86
C SER A 698 -26.80 10.83 -10.41
N PHE A 699 -25.63 10.82 -9.76
CA PHE A 699 -24.43 11.52 -10.26
C PHE A 699 -24.04 11.11 -11.68
N GLU A 700 -24.29 9.85 -12.08
CA GLU A 700 -24.02 9.37 -13.44
C GLU A 700 -24.91 10.05 -14.49
N THR A 701 -26.19 10.27 -14.15
CA THR A 701 -27.13 11.00 -15.01
C THR A 701 -26.68 12.43 -15.18
N ILE A 702 -26.37 13.10 -14.07
CA ILE A 702 -25.94 14.50 -14.07
C ILE A 702 -24.61 14.64 -14.80
N GLY A 703 -23.64 13.77 -14.54
CA GLY A 703 -22.36 13.75 -15.27
C GLY A 703 -22.54 13.57 -16.78
N THR A 704 -23.53 12.80 -17.23
CA THR A 704 -23.83 12.66 -18.66
C THR A 704 -24.39 13.94 -19.27
N VAL A 705 -25.29 14.61 -18.55
CA VAL A 705 -25.84 15.92 -18.94
C VAL A 705 -24.74 17.00 -18.96
N LEU A 706 -23.88 17.05 -17.95
CA LEU A 706 -22.74 17.96 -17.89
C LEU A 706 -21.80 17.78 -19.08
N ARG A 707 -21.48 16.53 -19.44
CA ARG A 707 -20.66 16.24 -20.63
C ARG A 707 -21.33 16.71 -21.92
N HIS A 708 -22.64 16.57 -22.04
CA HIS A 708 -23.37 17.07 -23.21
C HIS A 708 -23.26 18.60 -23.33
N TYR A 709 -23.55 19.32 -22.24
CA TYR A 709 -23.40 20.77 -22.20
C TYR A 709 -21.95 21.21 -22.44
N SER A 710 -20.97 20.41 -22.00
CA SER A 710 -19.57 20.69 -22.30
C SER A 710 -19.28 20.71 -23.80
N THR A 711 -20.01 19.96 -24.62
CA THR A 711 -19.82 19.88 -26.09
C THR A 711 -20.65 20.86 -26.92
N GLN A 712 -21.61 21.58 -26.32
CA GLN A 712 -22.43 22.55 -27.05
C GLN A 712 -21.68 23.88 -27.26
N ASP A 713 -21.99 24.57 -28.36
CA ASP A 713 -21.38 25.87 -28.70
C ASP A 713 -21.95 27.04 -27.86
N ASP A 714 -23.18 26.92 -27.35
CA ASP A 714 -23.81 27.92 -26.48
C ASP A 714 -23.34 27.81 -25.03
N SER A 715 -22.11 28.27 -24.83
CA SER A 715 -21.37 28.11 -23.58
C SER A 715 -21.98 28.85 -22.37
N LYS A 716 -22.70 29.97 -22.55
CA LYS A 716 -23.30 30.73 -21.44
C LYS A 716 -24.56 30.07 -20.89
N ASN A 717 -25.45 29.62 -21.78
CA ASN A 717 -26.65 28.90 -21.35
C ASN A 717 -26.29 27.53 -20.79
N ALA A 718 -25.29 26.86 -21.37
CA ALA A 718 -24.71 25.65 -20.80
C ALA A 718 -24.21 25.88 -19.36
N LEU A 719 -23.44 26.95 -19.09
CA LEU A 719 -22.94 27.23 -17.74
C LEU A 719 -24.07 27.47 -16.73
N ARG A 720 -25.13 28.20 -17.11
CA ARG A 720 -26.31 28.39 -16.26
C ARG A 720 -26.97 27.07 -15.90
N ALA A 721 -27.24 26.23 -16.91
CA ALA A 721 -27.81 24.90 -16.70
C ALA A 721 -26.92 24.01 -15.82
N VAL A 722 -25.59 24.11 -15.96
CA VAL A 722 -24.65 23.40 -15.08
C VAL A 722 -24.75 23.88 -13.63
N ARG A 723 -24.82 25.19 -13.38
CA ARG A 723 -25.00 25.72 -12.01
C ARG A 723 -26.33 25.27 -11.41
N ASP A 724 -27.41 25.37 -12.17
CA ASP A 724 -28.76 24.95 -11.73
C ASP A 724 -28.82 23.46 -11.36
N LEU A 725 -27.95 22.63 -11.96
CA LEU A 725 -27.79 21.22 -11.66
C LEU A 725 -26.87 20.94 -10.47
N VAL A 726 -25.78 21.71 -10.32
CA VAL A 726 -24.75 21.46 -9.30
C VAL A 726 -25.11 22.06 -7.95
N ASP A 727 -25.72 23.24 -7.90
CA ASP A 727 -26.05 23.93 -6.65
C ASP A 727 -26.97 23.10 -5.73
N PRO A 728 -28.04 22.43 -6.22
CA PRO A 728 -28.88 21.58 -5.37
C PRO A 728 -28.15 20.34 -4.85
N LEU A 729 -27.20 19.80 -5.62
CA LEU A 729 -26.38 18.67 -5.18
C LEU A 729 -25.48 19.06 -4.01
N LEU A 730 -24.94 20.28 -4.05
CA LEU A 730 -24.13 20.83 -2.98
C LEU A 730 -24.97 21.12 -1.73
N GLN A 731 -26.19 21.66 -1.91
CA GLN A 731 -27.13 21.90 -0.80
C GLN A 731 -27.54 20.61 -0.08
N THR A 732 -27.60 19.50 -0.80
CA THR A 732 -27.93 18.18 -0.23
C THR A 732 -26.73 17.45 0.37
N ASN A 733 -25.57 18.12 0.51
CA ASN A 733 -24.29 17.53 0.93
C ASN A 733 -23.85 16.33 0.07
N SER A 734 -24.37 16.23 -1.15
CA SER A 734 -24.03 15.14 -2.07
C SER A 734 -22.75 15.52 -2.80
N ILE A 735 -21.67 14.79 -2.52
CA ILE A 735 -20.32 15.13 -2.98
C ILE A 735 -20.13 14.69 -4.45
N PRO A 736 -19.97 15.60 -5.43
CA PRO A 736 -19.76 15.20 -6.82
C PRO A 736 -18.42 14.52 -7.02
N THR A 737 -18.36 13.60 -8.00
CA THR A 737 -17.09 12.96 -8.37
C THR A 737 -16.09 14.01 -8.90
N PRO A 738 -14.78 13.85 -8.67
CA PRO A 738 -13.80 14.83 -9.14
C PRO A 738 -13.83 15.05 -10.66
N ARG A 739 -14.19 14.01 -11.43
CA ARG A 739 -14.36 14.13 -12.89
C ARG A 739 -15.52 15.05 -13.27
N MET A 740 -16.65 14.97 -12.56
CA MET A 740 -17.75 15.93 -12.76
C MET A 740 -17.30 17.36 -12.43
N GLY A 741 -16.49 17.53 -11.38
CA GLY A 741 -15.86 18.82 -11.07
C GLY A 741 -15.04 19.35 -12.24
N MET A 742 -14.18 18.53 -12.83
CA MET A 742 -13.39 18.90 -14.02
C MET A 742 -14.26 19.25 -15.24
N ASP A 743 -15.38 18.54 -15.45
CA ASP A 743 -16.33 18.83 -16.52
C ASP A 743 -16.99 20.21 -16.29
N CYS A 744 -17.39 20.53 -15.04
CA CYS A 744 -17.94 21.85 -14.68
C CYS A 744 -16.94 22.98 -14.92
N VAL A 745 -15.67 22.78 -14.50
CA VAL A 745 -14.58 23.73 -14.78
C VAL A 745 -14.42 23.93 -16.29
N THR A 746 -14.48 22.86 -17.07
CA THR A 746 -14.34 22.93 -18.53
C THR A 746 -15.48 23.72 -19.19
N VAL A 747 -16.72 23.53 -18.73
CA VAL A 747 -17.88 24.31 -19.18
C VAL A 747 -17.71 25.79 -18.85
N ALA A 748 -17.32 26.12 -17.62
CA ALA A 748 -17.09 27.51 -17.19
C ALA A 748 -15.98 28.20 -17.99
N LEU A 749 -14.87 27.49 -18.25
CA LEU A 749 -13.79 28.01 -19.10
C LEU A 749 -14.25 28.24 -20.56
N ARG A 750 -15.13 27.38 -21.11
CA ARG A 750 -15.71 27.59 -22.45
C ARG A 750 -16.65 28.80 -22.48
N ALA A 751 -17.39 29.04 -21.39
CA ALA A 751 -18.24 30.21 -21.20
C ALA A 751 -17.47 31.52 -20.98
N ARG A 752 -16.13 31.46 -20.99
CA ARG A 752 -15.22 32.57 -20.68
C ARG A 752 -15.48 33.16 -19.28
N ASP A 753 -15.86 32.31 -18.34
CA ASP A 753 -16.06 32.66 -16.93
C ASP A 753 -15.03 31.91 -16.06
N PRO A 754 -13.79 32.43 -15.99
CA PRO A 754 -12.71 31.77 -15.27
C PRO A 754 -12.86 31.87 -13.75
N VAL A 755 -13.65 32.82 -13.24
CA VAL A 755 -13.95 32.95 -11.80
C VAL A 755 -14.81 31.77 -11.35
N THR A 756 -15.89 31.49 -12.08
CA THR A 756 -16.72 30.31 -11.83
C THR A 756 -15.94 29.00 -12.03
N ALA A 757 -15.04 28.97 -13.00
CA ALA A 757 -14.16 27.81 -13.19
C ALA A 757 -13.27 27.58 -11.97
N PHE A 758 -12.75 28.64 -11.35
CA PHE A 758 -11.99 28.54 -10.11
C PHE A 758 -12.86 28.09 -8.94
N GLU A 759 -14.07 28.60 -8.80
CA GLU A 759 -15.02 28.17 -7.76
C GLU A 759 -15.35 26.68 -7.87
N PHE A 760 -15.68 26.19 -9.07
CA PHE A 760 -15.91 24.76 -9.29
C PHE A 760 -14.66 23.93 -9.00
N TRP A 761 -13.47 24.40 -9.40
CA TRP A 761 -12.23 23.71 -9.09
C TRP A 761 -12.00 23.62 -7.57
N LYS A 762 -12.13 24.75 -6.87
CA LYS A 762 -11.93 24.84 -5.41
C LYS A 762 -12.90 23.95 -4.65
N MET A 763 -14.17 23.92 -5.08
CA MET A 763 -15.23 23.21 -4.38
C MET A 763 -15.29 21.71 -4.72
N LEU A 764 -15.02 21.33 -5.98
CA LEU A 764 -15.29 19.98 -6.48
C LEU A 764 -14.02 19.16 -6.78
N VAL A 765 -12.87 19.82 -6.98
CA VAL A 765 -11.65 19.18 -7.49
C VAL A 765 -10.49 19.26 -6.50
N LYS A 766 -10.30 20.42 -5.84
CA LYS A 766 -9.22 20.65 -4.87
C LYS A 766 -9.26 19.58 -3.77
N ASP A 767 -8.07 19.10 -3.40
CA ASP A 767 -7.84 18.06 -2.37
C ASP A 767 -8.40 16.66 -2.67
N ARG A 768 -9.08 16.47 -3.82
CA ARG A 768 -9.66 15.16 -4.23
C ARG A 768 -8.94 14.52 -5.40
N VAL A 769 -8.06 15.25 -6.05
CA VAL A 769 -7.23 14.79 -7.17
C VAL A 769 -5.78 15.05 -6.79
N ASP A 770 -4.91 14.10 -7.16
CA ASP A 770 -3.47 14.20 -6.93
C ASP A 770 -2.95 15.52 -7.53
N TRP A 771 -2.45 16.40 -6.66
CA TRP A 771 -2.05 17.77 -7.00
C TRP A 771 -1.12 17.87 -8.22
N ASP A 772 -0.22 16.88 -8.35
CA ASP A 772 0.79 16.76 -9.40
C ASP A 772 0.28 16.02 -10.65
N GLY A 773 -0.98 15.60 -10.67
CA GLY A 773 -1.60 14.96 -11.82
C GLY A 773 -1.59 15.86 -13.05
N VAL A 774 -1.15 15.32 -14.19
CA VAL A 774 -0.99 16.06 -15.46
C VAL A 774 -2.28 16.78 -15.87
N GLU A 775 -3.44 16.12 -15.75
CA GLU A 775 -4.74 16.72 -16.07
C GLU A 775 -5.07 17.90 -15.14
N GLN A 776 -4.85 17.76 -13.83
CA GLN A 776 -5.11 18.83 -12.86
C GLN A 776 -4.16 20.00 -13.06
N ALA A 777 -2.85 19.74 -13.28
CA ALA A 777 -1.88 20.77 -13.59
C ALA A 777 -2.27 21.56 -14.86
N ARG A 778 -2.70 20.87 -15.92
CA ARG A 778 -3.19 21.51 -17.15
C ARG A 778 -4.45 22.34 -16.89
N LEU A 779 -5.38 21.82 -16.11
CA LEU A 779 -6.61 22.53 -15.76
C LEU A 779 -6.33 23.79 -14.95
N ARG A 780 -5.49 23.71 -13.90
CA ARG A 780 -5.07 24.86 -13.08
C ARG A 780 -4.42 25.95 -13.92
N ARG A 781 -3.53 25.60 -14.85
CA ARG A 781 -2.91 26.57 -15.78
C ARG A 781 -3.94 27.28 -16.64
N ARG A 782 -4.95 26.56 -17.16
CA ARG A 782 -6.02 27.16 -17.97
C ARG A 782 -6.89 28.11 -17.16
N ILE A 783 -7.24 27.76 -15.91
CA ILE A 783 -7.98 28.64 -14.99
C ILE A 783 -7.14 29.90 -14.71
N ALA A 784 -5.89 29.74 -14.29
CA ALA A 784 -5.00 30.86 -13.98
C ALA A 784 -4.82 31.82 -15.18
N TYR A 785 -4.65 31.27 -16.38
CA TYR A 785 -4.58 32.07 -17.62
C TYR A 785 -5.89 32.83 -17.88
N GLY A 786 -7.03 32.16 -17.71
CA GLY A 786 -8.35 32.78 -17.85
C GLY A 786 -8.55 33.93 -16.86
N ILE A 787 -8.22 33.73 -15.58
CA ILE A 787 -8.34 34.75 -14.53
C ILE A 787 -7.47 35.97 -14.86
N ARG A 788 -6.20 35.77 -15.22
CA ARG A 788 -5.28 36.87 -15.59
C ARG A 788 -5.77 37.69 -16.78
N ARG A 789 -6.51 37.08 -17.71
CA ARG A 789 -7.09 37.77 -18.86
C ARG A 789 -8.40 38.49 -18.53
N HIS A 790 -9.14 38.00 -17.54
CA HIS A 790 -10.48 38.49 -17.21
C HIS A 790 -10.47 39.56 -16.10
N CYS A 791 -9.51 39.49 -15.18
CA CYS A 791 -9.38 40.45 -14.09
C CYS A 791 -8.40 41.57 -14.49
N ASP A 792 -8.94 42.72 -14.89
CA ASP A 792 -8.17 43.98 -15.00
C ASP A 792 -7.80 44.55 -13.61
N GLN A 793 -8.38 44.00 -12.54
CA GLN A 793 -8.09 44.33 -11.15
C GLN A 793 -7.06 43.34 -10.57
N PRO A 794 -5.80 43.77 -10.33
CA PRO A 794 -4.71 42.86 -9.91
C PRO A 794 -5.00 42.17 -8.56
N LEU A 795 -5.65 42.87 -7.63
CA LEU A 795 -5.83 42.39 -6.25
C LEU A 795 -6.70 41.13 -6.11
N LEU A 796 -7.77 40.99 -6.89
CA LEU A 796 -8.66 39.82 -6.78
C LEU A 796 -8.09 38.60 -7.52
N GLY A 797 -7.41 38.84 -8.64
CA GLY A 797 -6.83 37.78 -9.47
C GLY A 797 -5.63 37.10 -8.83
N ASP A 798 -4.76 37.85 -8.15
CA ASP A 798 -3.50 37.33 -7.62
C ASP A 798 -3.69 36.27 -6.53
N GLY A 799 -4.69 36.46 -5.65
CA GLY A 799 -5.03 35.47 -4.61
C GLY A 799 -5.51 34.13 -5.20
N MET A 800 -6.38 34.17 -6.22
CA MET A 800 -6.87 32.96 -6.89
C MET A 800 -5.75 32.25 -7.67
N VAL A 801 -4.89 33.02 -8.35
CA VAL A 801 -3.76 32.48 -9.11
C VAL A 801 -2.70 31.87 -8.18
N ALA A 802 -2.46 32.46 -7.01
CA ALA A 802 -1.56 31.90 -5.99
C ALA A 802 -2.07 30.53 -5.50
N GLU A 803 -3.37 30.41 -5.21
CA GLU A 803 -4.00 29.15 -4.77
C GLU A 803 -3.92 28.04 -5.84
N LEU A 804 -3.80 28.40 -7.11
CA LEU A 804 -3.57 27.45 -8.22
C LEU A 804 -2.10 27.03 -8.38
N GLY A 805 -1.19 27.44 -7.49
CA GLY A 805 0.25 27.13 -7.54
C GLY A 805 1.06 28.12 -8.40
N GLY A 806 0.67 29.40 -8.38
CA GLY A 806 1.16 30.45 -9.28
C GLY A 806 2.68 30.68 -9.34
N GLU A 807 3.43 30.30 -8.30
CA GLU A 807 4.88 30.56 -8.22
C GLU A 807 5.70 29.80 -9.28
N GLY A 808 5.22 28.63 -9.75
CA GLY A 808 5.90 27.87 -10.81
C GLY A 808 5.47 28.22 -12.24
N ILE A 809 4.35 28.93 -12.41
CA ILE A 809 3.73 29.19 -13.73
C ILE A 809 4.26 30.50 -14.36
N GLY A 810 4.90 31.37 -13.56
CA GLY A 810 5.35 32.71 -13.98
C GLY A 810 6.56 32.80 -14.91
N ARG A 811 7.24 31.68 -15.25
CA ARG A 811 8.47 31.72 -16.08
C ARG A 811 8.30 31.47 -17.59
N LEU A 812 7.08 31.27 -18.09
CA LEU A 812 6.83 31.22 -19.54
C LEU A 812 6.48 32.62 -20.07
N LYS A 813 7.49 33.48 -20.22
CA LYS A 813 7.41 34.66 -21.10
C LYS A 813 7.56 34.17 -22.55
N GLY A 814 6.46 33.78 -23.19
CA GLY A 814 6.38 33.56 -24.64
C GLY A 814 5.96 34.84 -25.38
N PRO A 815 6.26 34.95 -26.69
CA PRO A 815 6.28 36.21 -27.45
C PRO A 815 4.89 36.85 -27.58
N ARG A 816 4.86 38.19 -27.58
CA ARG A 816 3.67 39.00 -27.83
C ARG A 816 3.38 39.07 -29.34
N GLY A 817 2.12 38.91 -29.72
CA GLY A 817 1.57 39.32 -31.03
C GLY A 817 1.18 38.17 -31.95
N ASP A 818 -0.12 38.03 -32.18
CA ASP A 818 -0.81 37.39 -33.32
C ASP A 818 -0.83 35.86 -33.56
N ASP A 819 0.11 35.05 -33.07
CA ASP A 819 0.08 33.58 -33.34
C ASP A 819 -0.83 32.74 -32.42
N GLN A 820 -1.54 33.35 -31.46
CA GLN A 820 -2.25 32.61 -30.41
C GLN A 820 -3.69 32.17 -30.75
N ARG A 821 -4.25 32.59 -31.90
CA ARG A 821 -5.56 32.07 -32.34
C ARG A 821 -5.49 30.60 -32.76
N GLU A 822 -4.35 30.13 -33.29
CA GLU A 822 -4.19 28.73 -33.72
C GLU A 822 -4.12 27.72 -32.57
N PHE A 823 -3.62 28.13 -31.40
CA PHE A 823 -3.46 27.22 -30.25
C PHE A 823 -4.81 26.83 -29.61
N PHE A 824 -5.84 27.67 -29.77
CA PHE A 824 -7.17 27.42 -29.23
C PHE A 824 -8.03 26.52 -30.13
N GLU A 825 -7.84 26.57 -31.45
CA GLU A 825 -8.63 25.78 -32.41
C GLU A 825 -8.06 24.37 -32.63
N ARG A 826 -6.73 24.18 -32.59
CA ARG A 826 -6.13 22.83 -32.79
C ARG A 826 -6.34 21.88 -31.60
N GLY A 827 -6.76 22.38 -30.43
CA GLY A 827 -6.99 21.57 -29.23
C GLY A 827 -8.25 20.69 -29.25
N SER A 828 -9.17 20.91 -30.19
CA SER A 828 -10.42 20.12 -30.31
C SER A 828 -10.35 18.97 -31.34
N HIS A 829 -9.24 18.83 -32.08
CA HIS A 829 -9.09 17.79 -33.12
C HIS A 829 -7.89 16.85 -32.98
N ALA A 830 -7.03 17.00 -31.96
CA ALA A 830 -5.88 16.13 -31.77
C ALA A 830 -6.22 14.85 -30.97
N GLY A 831 -6.80 13.87 -31.67
CA GLY A 831 -6.98 12.49 -31.21
C GLY A 831 -6.51 11.52 -32.29
N GLY A 832 -5.24 11.62 -32.69
CA GLY A 832 -4.67 10.85 -33.80
C GLY A 832 -3.15 10.95 -33.84
N GLY A 833 -2.48 10.55 -32.76
CA GLY A 833 -1.06 10.20 -32.80
C GLY A 833 -0.95 8.69 -32.89
N GLY A 834 -0.61 8.18 -34.07
CA GLY A 834 -0.11 6.82 -34.23
C GLY A 834 1.38 6.81 -33.88
N GLU A 835 1.77 5.95 -32.95
CA GLU A 835 3.16 5.52 -32.80
C GLU A 835 3.32 4.22 -33.57
N GLY A 836 4.42 4.14 -34.33
CA GLY A 836 4.89 2.94 -35.01
C GLY A 836 5.57 1.96 -34.07
#